data_AF-A0A953GUX9-F1
#
_entry.id   AF-A0A953GUX9-F1
#
_cell.length_a   1.000
_cell.length_b   1.000
_cell.length_c   1.000
_cell.angle_alpha   90.00
_cell.angle_beta   90.00
_cell.angle_gamma   90.00
#
_symmetry.space_group_name_H-M   'P 1'
#
loop_
_entity.id
_entity.type
_entity.pdbx_description
1 polymer ?
#
loop_
_entity_poly.entity_id
_entity_poly.type
_entity_poly.pdbx_seq_one_letter_code
_entity_poly.pdbx_strand_id
1 'polypeptide(L)'
;MPRLLRLLPLLLLLSPLPASVAHAWQQRVEYTMEIALDVPAHSYDGKQTLRYTNNSPDTLREVFYHLYYEAFKPGSVMDRRNESLPDGHLHIGSLSTDEQGQVAIAAMTQDGLPVEWDVEETILRVRLAQPLLPGATTSLAMAWRTRIPKLTRRGGWMSREGVEFSMSQWYPKLCEYDASGWHNDEYAGREFYGVWGNFNVAITLPARYVVGATGTVMNPQEVRCGYQVEFPNNGRPSPSYHDTIIAEPAKGETGMKTWRFRAENVHDFAWVADPDYLHRIAQWNGITIHILVKRGIAFAWGNAAEYTIRSMEYFTRRFGEYTWPQFTIAMAGDGGMEYPMLIMITGNRGQQSLASVIAHELGHQWFYGMVGNNETQEAWMDEGFTQFLTEEAMRNVLFPLRTNPFTGLDAMIYPWDDHPWRDVESTYGLTIGGFIEPLSTFHDWHSDGLTAREVYFKGMAVVRMLRDMLGEDLFDHGIRTYVNRWRYRHPSYRDFEKAMEDATGMRLDWFFNQWVVQNKTCDYAIDAVGCQQATNGTWQTTVELSNRDHVVMPLDLQLHYDDGTTATANIPIEFWRKPGMDFNLPRWGWMERKYRATFATPKRVEKVVVDPSLSMLDLDRTNNTASTGFLANLLPESSVGWWTRWEYSQPLEKYAIRLRPTLWYAQADGVQPGFVADGGYIYDRYNAKAGLYYNVKSGRVDYDVRYNSTFGLLGQQSRVDLFATNNDGVQKWGFQLTKKLPMPTAAQYSPHTFRLAAEREVLVGPNYPNALAPWSGGPSNIISFGYQFATLQRLGNFFRTDLSFDASFASRIQSGGERQGEFTQWALQSQGAWRWLGLQFGGDLFAGTSVGDPPDQRLFNAAGARSIQMHQNPIHRLAMNARPGFGARNHLALPTEGYLLSLLSNGSAETHYGRSLLNGRITVGNLNPFASLISMPYLREFDVAAYAAAGWLFPGEVTFGGFRTLHAEAGVVASADILELLDELFLPSAIVAALDSPAPVRLSLYLPFWASSPLLPKEGVRYRFAIGVSL
;
A
#
# COMPACT_ATOMS: atom_id res chain seq x y z
N MET A 1 -67.88 8.92 41.87
CA MET A 1 -66.48 9.10 42.30
C MET A 1 -65.58 9.27 41.07
N PRO A 2 -65.26 10.51 40.68
CA PRO A 2 -64.29 10.81 39.63
C PRO A 2 -62.93 11.10 40.31
N ARG A 3 -62.14 10.06 40.63
CA ARG A 3 -60.77 10.26 41.14
C ARG A 3 -59.71 9.30 40.59
N LEU A 4 -60.08 8.23 39.86
CA LEU A 4 -59.09 7.30 39.29
C LEU A 4 -58.70 7.56 37.82
N LEU A 5 -59.38 8.47 37.11
CA LEU A 5 -59.12 8.75 35.69
C LEU A 5 -58.23 9.98 35.42
N ARG A 6 -57.69 10.63 36.46
CA ARG A 6 -56.81 11.81 36.32
C ARG A 6 -55.31 11.52 36.52
N LEU A 7 -54.92 10.27 36.77
CA LEU A 7 -53.51 9.88 36.96
C LEU A 7 -52.90 9.16 35.74
N LEU A 8 -53.72 8.76 34.75
CA LEU A 8 -53.20 8.10 33.54
C LEU A 8 -52.33 9.00 32.63
N PRO A 9 -52.50 10.34 32.54
CA PRO A 9 -51.59 11.16 31.74
C PRO A 9 -50.23 11.40 32.41
N LEU A 10 -50.10 11.15 33.73
CA LEU A 10 -48.85 11.40 34.46
C LEU A 10 -47.91 10.19 34.49
N LEU A 11 -48.44 8.97 34.28
CA LEU A 11 -47.65 7.74 34.20
C LEU A 11 -47.14 7.42 32.78
N LEU A 12 -47.61 8.14 31.76
CA LEU A 12 -47.10 8.07 30.38
C LEU A 12 -45.97 9.08 30.09
N LEU A 13 -45.52 9.85 31.10
CA LEU A 13 -44.34 10.73 31.02
C LEU A 13 -43.07 10.08 31.63
N LEU A 14 -43.15 8.82 32.05
CA LEU A 14 -42.02 8.03 32.60
C LEU A 14 -41.70 6.80 31.75
N SER A 15 -41.98 6.83 30.45
CA SER A 15 -41.28 5.94 29.52
C SER A 15 -39.83 6.42 29.41
N PRO A 16 -38.82 5.61 29.73
CA PRO A 16 -37.45 5.94 29.34
C PRO A 16 -37.48 6.05 27.82
N LEU A 17 -37.29 7.27 27.31
CA LEU A 17 -36.90 7.46 25.92
C LEU A 17 -35.71 6.54 25.68
N PRO A 18 -35.63 5.80 24.56
CA PRO A 18 -34.43 5.05 24.21
C PRO A 18 -33.29 6.05 24.20
N ALA A 19 -32.50 5.92 25.25
CA ALA A 19 -31.34 6.70 25.56
C ALA A 19 -30.33 6.54 24.43
N SER A 20 -30.19 7.53 23.55
CA SER A 20 -28.92 7.75 22.83
C SER A 20 -27.91 8.34 23.82
N VAL A 21 -27.64 7.62 24.92
CA VAL A 21 -26.88 8.08 26.10
C VAL A 21 -25.43 7.60 26.03
N ALA A 22 -24.93 7.21 24.86
CA ALA A 22 -23.54 6.78 24.71
C ALA A 22 -22.52 7.84 25.18
N HIS A 23 -22.90 9.12 25.29
CA HIS A 23 -21.99 10.23 25.64
C HIS A 23 -22.46 11.16 26.77
N ALA A 24 -23.36 10.73 27.68
CA ALA A 24 -23.78 11.60 28.78
C ALA A 24 -22.70 11.83 29.86
N TRP A 25 -21.66 11.00 29.86
CA TRP A 25 -20.59 11.00 30.85
C TRP A 25 -19.30 10.49 30.23
N GLN A 26 -18.16 10.84 30.83
CA GLN A 26 -16.84 10.29 30.54
C GLN A 26 -16.04 10.32 31.84
N GLN A 27 -15.04 9.46 31.99
CA GLN A 27 -14.28 9.43 33.23
C GLN A 27 -13.30 10.61 33.31
N ARG A 28 -12.76 10.85 34.52
CA ARG A 28 -11.73 11.86 34.73
C ARG A 28 -10.64 11.40 35.69
N VAL A 29 -9.40 11.71 35.31
CA VAL A 29 -8.19 11.40 36.08
C VAL A 29 -7.35 12.62 36.40
N GLU A 30 -6.65 12.57 37.53
CA GLU A 30 -5.55 13.49 37.84
C GLU A 30 -4.35 12.66 38.32
N TYR A 31 -3.29 12.63 37.52
CA TYR A 31 -2.05 11.95 37.84
C TYR A 31 -1.06 12.90 38.51
N THR A 32 -0.47 12.43 39.60
CA THR A 32 0.77 12.99 40.15
C THR A 32 1.82 11.89 40.17
N MET A 33 2.90 12.07 39.40
CA MET A 33 3.93 11.05 39.21
C MET A 33 5.31 11.57 39.57
N GLU A 34 6.08 10.74 40.25
CA GLU A 34 7.49 10.96 40.56
C GLU A 34 8.32 9.77 40.09
N ILE A 35 9.25 10.04 39.17
CA ILE A 35 10.05 9.04 38.49
C ILE A 35 11.53 9.35 38.66
N ALA A 36 12.31 8.37 39.09
CA ALA A 36 13.76 8.47 39.20
C ALA A 36 14.42 7.44 38.28
N LEU A 37 15.11 7.90 37.24
CA LEU A 37 15.80 7.04 36.29
C LEU A 37 17.14 6.56 36.84
N ASP A 38 17.39 5.27 36.66
CA ASP A 38 18.71 4.67 36.64
C ASP A 38 19.10 4.44 35.18
N VAL A 39 19.76 5.45 34.60
CA VAL A 39 20.16 5.47 33.18
C VAL A 39 21.10 4.30 32.84
N PRO A 40 22.19 4.02 33.58
CA PRO A 40 23.03 2.85 33.32
C PRO A 40 22.28 1.51 33.28
N ALA A 41 21.23 1.35 34.10
CA ALA A 41 20.42 0.15 34.14
C ALA A 41 19.20 0.16 33.19
N HIS A 42 18.98 1.25 32.43
CA HIS A 42 17.76 1.51 31.65
C HIS A 42 16.48 1.14 32.43
N SER A 43 16.39 1.62 33.66
CA SER A 43 15.26 1.33 34.55
C SER A 43 14.85 2.57 35.33
N TYR A 44 13.69 2.52 35.96
CA TYR A 44 13.26 3.60 36.85
C TYR A 44 12.37 3.07 37.98
N ASP A 45 12.42 3.77 39.12
CA ASP A 45 11.45 3.60 40.20
C ASP A 45 10.37 4.68 40.07
N GLY A 46 9.11 4.24 40.08
CA GLY A 46 7.94 5.08 39.88
C GLY A 46 7.03 5.12 41.10
N LYS A 47 6.51 6.31 41.40
CA LYS A 47 5.39 6.51 42.31
C LYS A 47 4.33 7.33 41.61
N GLN A 48 3.07 6.90 41.75
CA GLN A 48 1.93 7.64 41.24
C GLN A 48 0.84 7.72 42.29
N THR A 49 0.16 8.86 42.31
CA THR A 49 -1.16 9.01 42.91
C THR A 49 -2.12 9.42 41.82
N LEU A 50 -3.14 8.61 41.60
CA LEU A 50 -4.20 8.83 40.63
C LEU A 50 -5.49 9.16 41.37
N ARG A 51 -6.00 10.38 41.20
CA ARG A 51 -7.36 10.73 41.62
C ARG A 51 -8.31 10.35 40.48
N TYR A 52 -9.18 9.38 40.71
CA TYR A 52 -10.13 8.87 39.73
C TYR A 52 -11.56 9.19 40.14
N THR A 53 -12.31 9.86 39.26
CA THR A 53 -13.72 10.21 39.49
C THR A 53 -14.60 9.35 38.61
N ASN A 54 -15.49 8.57 39.22
CA ASN A 54 -16.45 7.73 38.53
C ASN A 54 -17.67 8.56 38.10
N ASN A 55 -17.73 8.96 36.84
CA ASN A 55 -18.87 9.67 36.27
C ASN A 55 -19.93 8.75 35.65
N SER A 56 -19.69 7.44 35.66
CA SER A 56 -20.64 6.45 35.15
C SER A 56 -21.85 6.30 36.08
N PRO A 57 -22.99 5.77 35.58
CA PRO A 57 -24.12 5.40 36.42
C PRO A 57 -23.87 4.12 37.25
N ASP A 58 -22.72 3.45 37.06
CA ASP A 58 -22.41 2.16 37.65
C ASP A 58 -21.59 2.30 38.94
N THR A 59 -21.74 1.31 39.82
CA THR A 59 -20.84 1.16 40.97
C THR A 59 -19.65 0.30 40.57
N LEU A 60 -18.46 0.90 40.53
CA LEU A 60 -17.23 0.20 40.16
C LEU A 60 -16.65 -0.52 41.38
N ARG A 61 -16.24 -1.78 41.20
CA ARG A 61 -15.64 -2.62 42.26
C ARG A 61 -14.20 -2.98 41.98
N GLU A 62 -13.77 -2.76 40.75
CA GLU A 62 -12.44 -3.02 40.25
C GLU A 62 -12.09 -1.95 39.23
N VAL A 63 -10.79 -1.77 39.02
CA VAL A 63 -10.23 -0.93 37.97
C VAL A 63 -9.12 -1.68 37.27
N PHE A 64 -8.81 -1.27 36.04
CA PHE A 64 -7.80 -1.91 35.21
C PHE A 64 -6.73 -0.89 34.80
N TYR A 65 -5.49 -1.34 34.70
CA TYR A 65 -4.39 -0.56 34.13
C TYR A 65 -3.71 -1.34 33.02
N HIS A 66 -3.31 -0.62 31.98
CA HIS A 66 -2.39 -1.10 30.96
C HIS A 66 -0.94 -1.00 31.47
N LEU A 67 -0.21 -2.11 31.35
CA LEU A 67 1.22 -2.27 31.63
C LEU A 67 1.97 -2.55 30.31
N TYR A 68 1.90 -1.61 29.37
CA TYR A 68 2.35 -1.81 27.97
C TYR A 68 3.77 -2.39 27.82
N TYR A 69 4.70 -2.07 28.73
CA TYR A 69 6.07 -2.60 28.66
C TYR A 69 6.16 -4.11 28.89
N GLU A 70 5.14 -4.74 29.47
CA GLU A 70 5.04 -6.21 29.57
C GLU A 70 4.92 -6.88 28.19
N ALA A 71 4.44 -6.17 27.15
CA ALA A 71 4.36 -6.68 25.80
C ALA A 71 5.73 -6.87 25.13
N PHE A 72 6.79 -6.25 25.65
CA PHE A 72 8.14 -6.31 25.08
C PHE A 72 8.94 -7.47 25.67
N LYS A 73 8.30 -8.65 25.67
CA LYS A 73 8.85 -9.91 26.17
C LYS A 73 8.59 -11.04 25.18
N PRO A 74 9.55 -11.97 25.02
CA PRO A 74 9.32 -13.20 24.27
C PRO A 74 8.08 -13.94 24.78
N GLY A 75 7.21 -14.38 23.87
CA GLY A 75 5.99 -15.13 24.17
C GLY A 75 4.78 -14.29 24.60
N SER A 76 4.91 -12.98 24.76
CA SER A 76 3.79 -12.06 24.99
C SER A 76 2.76 -12.11 23.85
N VAL A 77 1.57 -11.56 24.06
CA VAL A 77 0.53 -11.44 23.02
C VAL A 77 1.05 -10.71 21.78
N MET A 78 1.76 -9.59 21.95
CA MET A 78 2.35 -8.84 20.85
C MET A 78 3.40 -9.68 20.09
N ASP A 79 4.26 -10.42 20.79
CA ASP A 79 5.26 -11.29 20.16
C ASP A 79 4.60 -12.44 19.40
N ARG A 80 3.65 -13.17 20.03
CA ARG A 80 2.91 -14.26 19.39
C ARG A 80 2.11 -13.79 18.17
N ARG A 81 1.48 -12.61 18.26
CA ARG A 81 0.81 -11.99 17.11
C ARG A 81 1.84 -11.70 16.02
N ASN A 82 2.93 -11.01 16.34
CA ASN A 82 3.98 -10.69 15.38
C ASN A 82 4.59 -11.94 14.72
N GLU A 83 4.81 -13.03 15.46
CA GLU A 83 5.27 -14.32 14.92
C GLU A 83 4.24 -14.99 14.01
N SER A 84 2.94 -14.82 14.32
CA SER A 84 1.86 -15.32 13.45
C SER A 84 1.73 -14.53 12.15
N LEU A 85 2.24 -13.28 12.11
CA LEU A 85 2.26 -12.47 10.90
C LEU A 85 3.37 -12.96 9.96
N PRO A 86 3.07 -13.30 8.71
CA PRO A 86 4.09 -13.78 7.78
C PRO A 86 5.16 -12.73 7.40
N ASP A 87 4.94 -11.45 7.70
CA ASP A 87 5.95 -10.37 7.65
C ASP A 87 6.20 -9.73 9.05
N GLY A 88 6.11 -10.53 10.12
CA GLY A 88 6.52 -10.13 11.46
C GLY A 88 7.92 -9.52 11.46
N HIS A 89 8.00 -8.24 11.76
CA HIS A 89 9.23 -7.44 11.67
C HIS A 89 9.66 -6.89 13.03
N LEU A 90 8.83 -7.10 14.06
CA LEU A 90 9.23 -6.82 15.43
C LEU A 90 10.17 -7.94 15.88
N HIS A 91 11.31 -7.57 16.46
CA HIS A 91 12.34 -8.50 16.88
C HIS A 91 12.24 -8.81 18.39
N ILE A 92 11.01 -8.97 18.90
CA ILE A 92 10.72 -9.11 20.34
C ILE A 92 11.25 -10.46 20.88
N GLY A 93 10.98 -11.57 20.19
CA GLY A 93 11.53 -12.88 20.54
C GLY A 93 13.06 -12.98 20.58
N SER A 94 13.79 -11.98 20.05
CA SER A 94 15.26 -11.92 20.09
C SER A 94 15.85 -11.04 21.20
N LEU A 95 15.00 -10.37 21.99
CA LEU A 95 15.43 -9.51 23.08
C LEU A 95 16.06 -10.33 24.21
N SER A 96 17.29 -9.96 24.60
CA SER A 96 17.90 -10.49 25.82
C SER A 96 17.14 -10.03 27.06
N THR A 97 17.32 -10.71 28.20
CA THR A 97 16.61 -10.39 29.46
C THR A 97 16.75 -8.93 29.89
N ASP A 98 17.91 -8.31 29.63
CA ASP A 98 18.15 -6.90 29.97
C ASP A 98 17.57 -5.90 28.95
N GLU A 99 17.19 -6.37 27.76
CA GLU A 99 16.53 -5.58 26.72
C GLU A 99 15.00 -5.68 26.75
N GLN A 100 14.45 -6.59 27.56
CA GLN A 100 13.01 -6.78 27.72
C GLN A 100 12.39 -5.68 28.59
N GLY A 101 11.13 -5.36 28.33
CA GLY A 101 10.36 -4.49 29.21
C GLY A 101 9.89 -5.26 30.44
N GLN A 102 9.72 -4.59 31.58
CA GLN A 102 9.08 -5.17 32.76
C GLN A 102 8.47 -4.07 33.61
N VAL A 103 7.27 -4.30 34.16
CA VAL A 103 6.60 -3.42 35.11
C VAL A 103 6.24 -4.23 36.37
N ALA A 104 7.01 -4.06 37.43
CA ALA A 104 6.81 -4.76 38.70
C ALA A 104 6.08 -3.86 39.70
N ILE A 105 4.82 -4.17 39.99
CA ILE A 105 4.02 -3.47 41.02
C ILE A 105 4.55 -3.83 42.41
N ALA A 106 5.00 -2.84 43.17
CA ALA A 106 5.57 -3.02 44.49
C ALA A 106 4.53 -2.83 45.62
N ALA A 107 3.62 -1.87 45.45
CA ALA A 107 2.54 -1.60 46.39
C ALA A 107 1.41 -0.84 45.70
N MET A 108 0.17 -1.10 46.14
CA MET A 108 -1.00 -0.35 45.71
C MET A 108 -2.00 -0.17 46.85
N THR A 109 -2.64 1.00 46.90
CA THR A 109 -3.66 1.34 47.89
C THR A 109 -4.80 2.16 47.27
N GLN A 110 -6.00 2.02 47.82
CA GLN A 110 -7.14 2.89 47.58
C GLN A 110 -7.43 3.68 48.86
N ASP A 111 -7.34 5.01 48.80
CA ASP A 111 -7.57 5.91 49.94
C ASP A 111 -6.76 5.51 51.19
N GLY A 112 -5.53 5.01 50.96
CA GLY A 112 -4.60 4.54 52.00
C GLY A 112 -4.83 3.10 52.49
N LEU A 113 -5.89 2.42 52.04
CA LEU A 113 -6.15 1.01 52.34
C LEU A 113 -5.49 0.11 51.29
N PRO A 114 -4.84 -0.99 51.68
CA PRO A 114 -4.27 -1.95 50.73
C PRO A 114 -5.36 -2.58 49.87
N VAL A 115 -5.04 -2.84 48.61
CA VAL A 115 -5.92 -3.51 47.63
C VAL A 115 -5.31 -4.84 47.19
N GLU A 116 -6.15 -5.74 46.68
CA GLU A 116 -5.68 -6.94 45.99
C GLU A 116 -5.55 -6.66 44.49
N TRP A 117 -4.52 -7.20 43.85
CA TRP A 117 -4.34 -7.10 42.41
C TRP A 117 -3.75 -8.36 41.80
N ASP A 118 -3.99 -8.54 40.51
CA ASP A 118 -3.41 -9.58 39.68
C ASP A 118 -2.99 -8.99 38.33
N VAL A 119 -1.92 -9.53 37.74
CA VAL A 119 -1.40 -9.12 36.44
C VAL A 119 -1.51 -10.30 35.50
N GLU A 120 -2.12 -10.08 34.35
CA GLU A 120 -2.20 -11.01 33.23
C GLU A 120 -1.73 -10.30 31.97
N GLU A 121 -0.63 -10.80 31.38
CA GLU A 121 0.03 -10.20 30.21
C GLU A 121 0.29 -8.69 30.41
N THR A 122 -0.49 -7.84 29.75
CA THR A 122 -0.35 -6.37 29.77
C THR A 122 -1.39 -5.69 30.64
N ILE A 123 -2.22 -6.44 31.36
CA ILE A 123 -3.35 -5.92 32.14
C ILE A 123 -3.11 -6.16 33.63
N LEU A 124 -3.21 -5.09 34.42
CA LEU A 124 -3.28 -5.12 35.86
C LEU A 124 -4.74 -4.94 36.30
N ARG A 125 -5.34 -5.98 36.88
CA ARG A 125 -6.65 -5.90 37.52
C ARG A 125 -6.49 -5.58 39.00
N VAL A 126 -7.23 -4.59 39.48
CA VAL A 126 -7.17 -4.13 40.86
C VAL A 126 -8.56 -4.16 41.48
N ARG A 127 -8.71 -4.92 42.57
CA ARG A 127 -9.96 -4.96 43.35
C ARG A 127 -9.98 -3.80 44.33
N LEU A 128 -10.97 -2.92 44.20
CA LEU A 128 -11.10 -1.77 45.09
C LEU A 128 -11.43 -2.26 46.51
N ALA A 129 -10.72 -1.72 47.51
CA ALA A 129 -10.98 -1.95 48.92
C ALA A 129 -12.40 -1.52 49.32
N GLN A 130 -12.92 -0.49 48.65
CA GLN A 130 -14.29 -0.01 48.78
C GLN A 130 -14.90 0.26 47.39
N PRO A 131 -16.16 -0.18 47.14
CA PRO A 131 -16.84 0.13 45.88
C PRO A 131 -16.91 1.64 45.61
N LEU A 132 -16.59 2.04 44.39
CA LEU A 132 -16.65 3.42 43.94
C LEU A 132 -18.02 3.71 43.34
N LEU A 133 -18.86 4.43 44.10
CA LEU A 133 -20.22 4.79 43.72
C LEU A 133 -20.25 5.81 42.55
N PRO A 134 -21.37 5.91 41.81
CA PRO A 134 -21.59 6.97 40.83
C PRO A 134 -21.35 8.37 41.41
N GLY A 135 -20.60 9.20 40.69
CA GLY A 135 -20.21 10.56 41.08
C GLY A 135 -19.15 10.65 42.18
N ALA A 136 -18.68 9.53 42.74
CA ALA A 136 -17.66 9.53 43.77
C ALA A 136 -16.24 9.57 43.18
N THR A 137 -15.29 10.02 43.99
CA THR A 137 -13.87 10.08 43.65
C THR A 137 -13.06 9.29 44.67
N THR A 138 -12.04 8.58 44.22
CA THR A 138 -11.08 7.85 45.07
C THR A 138 -9.65 8.17 44.67
N SER A 139 -8.71 7.99 45.60
CA SER A 139 -7.28 8.12 45.39
C SER A 139 -6.62 6.75 45.29
N LEU A 140 -6.03 6.44 44.15
CA LEU A 140 -5.29 5.21 43.91
C LEU A 140 -3.80 5.52 43.91
N ALA A 141 -3.09 5.09 44.95
CA ALA A 141 -1.64 5.27 45.06
C ALA A 141 -0.92 3.96 44.71
N MET A 142 0.12 4.05 43.88
CA MET A 142 0.88 2.91 43.39
C MET A 142 2.38 3.23 43.36
N ALA A 143 3.19 2.26 43.77
CA ALA A 143 4.63 2.25 43.59
C ALA A 143 5.02 1.05 42.74
N TRP A 144 5.92 1.26 41.78
CA TRP A 144 6.37 0.21 40.87
C TRP A 144 7.82 0.43 40.46
N ARG A 145 8.43 -0.63 39.92
CA ARG A 145 9.74 -0.57 39.27
C ARG A 145 9.59 -1.00 37.82
N THR A 146 10.22 -0.27 36.93
CA THR A 146 10.18 -0.56 35.49
C THR A 146 11.57 -0.81 34.94
N ARG A 147 11.72 -1.88 34.16
CA ARG A 147 12.80 -2.02 33.18
C ARG A 147 12.31 -1.51 31.85
N ILE A 148 13.03 -0.56 31.27
CA ILE A 148 12.69 0.04 29.99
C ILE A 148 13.11 -0.95 28.89
N PRO A 149 12.20 -1.35 27.98
CA PRO A 149 12.57 -2.21 26.87
C PRO A 149 13.51 -1.49 25.91
N LYS A 150 14.37 -2.24 25.22
CA LYS A 150 15.05 -1.72 24.04
C LYS A 150 14.00 -1.41 22.98
N LEU A 151 14.13 -0.26 22.34
CA LEU A 151 13.13 0.24 21.41
C LEU A 151 13.00 -0.69 20.21
N THR A 152 11.86 -1.37 20.14
CA THR A 152 11.46 -2.20 18.99
C THR A 152 10.26 -1.61 18.26
N ARG A 153 9.32 -1.01 19.01
CA ARG A 153 8.15 -0.30 18.50
C ARG A 153 7.64 0.75 19.48
N ARG A 154 7.32 1.95 18.99
CA ARG A 154 6.73 3.11 19.71
C ARG A 154 7.57 3.69 20.85
N GLY A 155 7.97 2.88 21.84
CA GLY A 155 8.66 3.34 23.04
C GLY A 155 9.76 2.40 23.52
N GLY A 156 10.74 2.95 24.24
CA GLY A 156 11.88 2.23 24.81
C GLY A 156 13.17 3.04 24.82
N TRP A 157 14.27 2.37 25.14
CA TRP A 157 15.61 2.94 25.08
C TRP A 157 16.34 2.59 23.78
N MET A 158 17.18 3.50 23.31
CA MET A 158 18.00 3.41 22.11
C MET A 158 17.22 3.14 20.82
N SER A 159 16.62 4.19 20.26
CA SER A 159 16.05 4.14 18.91
C SER A 159 17.09 3.76 17.85
N ARG A 160 16.62 3.33 16.67
CA ARG A 160 17.48 3.03 15.52
C ARG A 160 18.33 4.21 15.06
N GLU A 161 17.90 5.44 15.36
CA GLU A 161 18.62 6.67 15.00
C GLU A 161 19.45 7.25 16.18
N GLY A 162 19.62 6.46 17.24
CA GLY A 162 20.54 6.76 18.33
C GLY A 162 20.02 7.74 19.37
N VAL A 163 18.70 7.97 19.44
CA VAL A 163 18.04 8.68 20.55
C VAL A 163 17.91 7.73 21.74
N GLU A 164 18.40 8.15 22.91
CA GLU A 164 18.51 7.26 24.07
C GLU A 164 17.18 6.90 24.72
N PHE A 165 16.26 7.84 24.93
CA PHE A 165 14.95 7.55 25.53
C PHE A 165 13.81 8.10 24.67
N SER A 166 12.93 7.21 24.19
CA SER A 166 11.63 7.55 23.57
C SER A 166 10.54 6.92 24.44
N MET A 167 9.96 7.68 25.35
CA MET A 167 9.17 7.18 26.46
C MET A 167 7.69 7.44 26.24
N SER A 168 7.04 6.49 25.59
CA SER A 168 5.59 6.42 25.44
C SER A 168 5.05 5.17 26.13
N GLN A 169 3.76 5.22 26.50
CA GLN A 169 3.09 4.14 27.22
C GLN A 169 3.92 3.54 28.36
N TRP A 170 4.66 4.41 29.05
CA TRP A 170 5.80 4.00 29.86
C TRP A 170 5.42 3.76 31.32
N TYR A 171 4.22 4.19 31.75
CA TYR A 171 3.70 4.13 33.11
C TYR A 171 2.47 3.20 33.19
N PRO A 172 2.11 2.66 34.36
CA PRO A 172 0.82 1.99 34.57
C PRO A 172 -0.33 2.97 34.31
N LYS A 173 -0.97 2.85 33.14
CA LYS A 173 -1.99 3.78 32.64
C LYS A 173 -3.38 3.19 32.88
N LEU A 174 -4.25 3.91 33.59
CA LEU A 174 -5.63 3.46 33.84
C LEU A 174 -6.37 3.25 32.50
N CYS A 175 -7.04 2.11 32.35
CA CYS A 175 -7.93 1.82 31.24
C CYS A 175 -9.16 2.75 31.29
N GLU A 176 -9.68 3.15 30.14
CA GLU A 176 -10.95 3.90 30.09
C GLU A 176 -12.14 2.99 30.40
N TYR A 177 -13.14 3.54 31.08
CA TYR A 177 -14.45 2.93 31.29
C TYR A 177 -15.50 3.85 30.66
N ASP A 178 -16.22 3.37 29.66
CA ASP A 178 -17.26 4.14 28.98
C ASP A 178 -18.59 3.36 28.91
N ALA A 179 -19.52 3.80 28.06
CA ALA A 179 -20.82 3.15 27.89
C ALA A 179 -20.74 1.68 27.42
N SER A 180 -19.61 1.25 26.87
CA SER A 180 -19.33 -0.14 26.45
C SER A 180 -18.66 -0.97 27.54
N GLY A 181 -18.27 -0.35 28.67
CA GLY A 181 -17.58 -1.00 29.78
C GLY A 181 -16.09 -0.66 29.84
N TRP A 182 -15.30 -1.57 30.41
CA TRP A 182 -13.84 -1.41 30.52
C TRP A 182 -13.16 -1.73 29.18
N HIS A 183 -12.21 -0.87 28.77
CA HIS A 183 -11.33 -1.09 27.62
C HIS A 183 -9.97 -1.64 28.06
N ASN A 184 -10.00 -2.88 28.54
CA ASN A 184 -8.85 -3.59 29.10
C ASN A 184 -8.34 -4.72 28.18
N ASP A 185 -8.43 -4.51 26.87
CA ASP A 185 -7.89 -5.43 25.87
C ASP A 185 -6.35 -5.52 25.95
N GLU A 186 -5.81 -6.72 25.80
CA GLU A 186 -4.36 -6.93 25.85
C GLU A 186 -3.65 -6.19 24.70
N TYR A 187 -2.53 -5.53 25.01
CA TYR A 187 -1.80 -4.76 24.01
C TYR A 187 -1.09 -5.66 22.99
N ALA A 188 -1.51 -5.54 21.73
CA ALA A 188 -1.02 -6.34 20.61
C ALA A 188 -0.13 -5.56 19.61
N GLY A 189 0.34 -4.37 20.00
CA GLY A 189 1.30 -3.58 19.21
C GLY A 189 0.71 -2.46 18.34
N ARG A 190 -0.55 -2.07 18.59
CA ARG A 190 -1.26 -1.05 17.80
C ARG A 190 -1.74 0.13 18.67
N GLU A 191 -2.96 0.62 18.48
CA GLU A 191 -3.46 1.87 19.06
C GLU A 191 -3.88 1.76 20.54
N PHE A 192 -4.11 2.92 21.16
CA PHE A 192 -4.29 3.17 22.59
C PHE A 192 -5.62 3.88 22.91
N TYR A 193 -6.14 3.68 24.11
CA TYR A 193 -7.31 4.44 24.58
C TYR A 193 -7.12 4.80 26.05
N GLY A 194 -7.41 6.05 26.42
CA GLY A 194 -7.00 6.59 27.71
C GLY A 194 -7.97 7.61 28.27
N VAL A 195 -7.98 7.71 29.60
CA VAL A 195 -8.87 8.61 30.34
C VAL A 195 -8.40 10.06 30.26
N TRP A 196 -9.31 10.99 29.95
CA TRP A 196 -9.01 12.42 29.99
C TRP A 196 -8.65 12.91 31.40
N GLY A 197 -7.58 13.68 31.49
CA GLY A 197 -7.13 14.18 32.77
C GLY A 197 -6.03 15.22 32.75
N ASN A 198 -5.51 15.46 33.95
CA ASN A 198 -4.39 16.35 34.21
C ASN A 198 -3.20 15.54 34.72
N PHE A 199 -1.99 15.93 34.32
CA PHE A 199 -0.76 15.24 34.68
C PHE A 199 0.23 16.22 35.31
N ASN A 200 0.69 15.90 36.52
CA ASN A 200 1.82 16.54 37.16
C ASN A 200 2.95 15.52 37.27
N VAL A 201 4.01 15.68 36.48
CA VAL A 201 5.04 14.65 36.33
C VAL A 201 6.40 15.22 36.69
N ALA A 202 7.09 14.58 37.64
CA ALA A 202 8.46 14.88 38.02
C ALA A 202 9.39 13.77 37.54
N ILE A 203 10.33 14.09 36.65
CA ILE A 203 11.29 13.14 36.06
C ILE A 203 12.69 13.52 36.50
N THR A 204 13.36 12.64 37.22
CA THR A 204 14.73 12.85 37.71
C THR A 204 15.72 12.01 36.91
N LEU A 205 16.68 12.66 36.26
CA LEU A 205 17.69 12.04 35.41
C LEU A 205 19.00 12.86 35.45
N PRO A 206 20.13 12.37 34.86
CA PRO A 206 21.38 13.11 34.90
C PRO A 206 21.25 14.52 34.29
N ALA A 207 21.90 15.50 34.91
CA ALA A 207 21.70 16.93 34.62
C ALA A 207 21.95 17.35 33.16
N ARG A 208 22.80 16.59 32.44
CA ARG A 208 23.16 16.81 31.03
C ARG A 208 22.04 16.53 30.01
N TYR A 209 20.99 15.81 30.40
CA TYR A 209 19.93 15.45 29.44
C TYR A 209 19.03 16.64 29.15
N VAL A 210 18.64 16.78 27.88
CA VAL A 210 17.54 17.64 27.46
C VAL A 210 16.30 16.77 27.32
N VAL A 211 15.19 17.22 27.90
CA VAL A 211 13.91 16.50 27.89
C VAL A 211 12.88 17.28 27.08
N GLY A 212 12.12 16.58 26.25
CA GLY A 212 10.88 17.08 25.63
C GLY A 212 9.71 16.21 26.08
N ALA A 213 8.56 16.79 26.38
CA ALA A 213 7.44 16.05 26.93
C ALA A 213 6.09 16.65 26.54
N THR A 214 5.04 15.86 26.73
CA THR A 214 3.67 16.36 26.90
C THR A 214 3.64 17.38 28.05
N GLY A 215 2.99 18.53 27.85
CA GLY A 215 2.80 19.55 28.89
C GLY A 215 3.89 20.63 28.97
N THR A 216 3.72 21.60 29.87
CA THR A 216 4.63 22.72 30.07
C THR A 216 5.63 22.44 31.19
N VAL A 217 6.88 22.85 30.99
CA VAL A 217 7.92 22.83 32.04
C VAL A 217 7.58 23.86 33.12
N MET A 218 7.53 23.42 34.38
CA MET A 218 7.15 24.24 35.54
C MET A 218 8.35 24.85 36.27
N ASN A 219 9.56 24.35 36.02
CA ASN A 219 10.81 24.87 36.61
C ASN A 219 11.86 25.27 35.55
N PRO A 220 11.51 26.10 34.55
CA PRO A 220 12.38 26.41 33.40
C PRO A 220 13.73 27.01 33.78
N GLN A 221 13.77 27.80 34.86
CA GLN A 221 15.00 28.44 35.36
C GLN A 221 15.99 27.45 35.99
N GLU A 222 15.49 26.34 36.54
CA GLU A 222 16.31 25.28 37.12
C GLU A 222 16.83 24.33 36.05
N VAL A 223 15.96 23.91 35.13
CA VAL A 223 16.33 22.91 34.12
C VAL A 223 17.15 23.49 32.97
N ARG A 224 16.92 24.76 32.64
CA ARG A 224 17.56 25.48 31.54
C ARG A 224 17.32 24.77 30.19
N CYS A 225 18.38 24.49 29.43
CA CYS A 225 18.33 23.80 28.14
C CYS A 225 17.41 24.46 27.10
N GLY A 226 17.22 25.78 27.18
CA GLY A 226 16.38 26.56 26.26
C GLY A 226 14.97 26.85 26.80
N TYR A 227 14.48 26.11 27.80
CA TYR A 227 13.14 26.34 28.35
C TYR A 227 13.02 27.63 29.17
N GLN A 228 14.14 28.25 29.56
CA GLN A 228 14.18 29.56 30.20
C GLN A 228 14.03 30.74 29.23
N VAL A 229 13.97 30.49 27.93
CA VAL A 229 13.84 31.52 26.90
C VAL A 229 12.43 32.12 26.95
N GLU A 230 12.35 33.44 27.08
CA GLU A 230 11.12 34.20 26.99
C GLU A 230 11.10 34.97 25.66
N PHE A 231 10.00 34.86 24.91
CA PHE A 231 9.81 35.67 23.71
C PHE A 231 9.31 37.08 24.10
N PRO A 232 9.94 38.16 23.62
CA PRO A 232 9.55 39.51 23.98
C PRO A 232 8.16 39.84 23.42
N ASN A 233 7.19 40.11 24.31
CA ASN A 233 5.87 40.62 23.95
C ASN A 233 5.94 42.12 23.63
N ASN A 234 6.53 42.46 22.49
CA ASN A 234 6.82 43.84 22.07
C ASN A 234 5.78 44.44 21.11
N GLY A 235 4.57 43.86 21.03
CA GLY A 235 3.49 44.32 20.14
C GLY A 235 3.73 44.08 18.65
N ARG A 236 4.79 43.33 18.29
CA ARG A 236 4.96 42.78 16.93
C ARG A 236 4.09 41.53 16.78
N PRO A 237 3.69 41.14 15.55
CA PRO A 237 3.18 39.80 15.30
C PRO A 237 4.12 38.77 15.92
N SER A 238 3.56 37.69 16.48
CA SER A 238 4.31 36.59 17.11
C SER A 238 5.57 36.25 16.27
N PRO A 239 6.74 35.99 16.90
CA PRO A 239 7.98 35.68 16.18
C PRO A 239 7.71 34.73 15.01
N SER A 240 8.16 35.09 13.82
CA SER A 240 7.92 34.24 12.65
C SER A 240 8.78 32.99 12.75
N TYR A 241 8.50 31.95 11.96
CA TYR A 241 9.39 30.79 11.86
C TYR A 241 10.85 31.15 11.44
N HIS A 242 11.10 32.39 10.99
CA HIS A 242 12.44 32.95 10.75
C HIS A 242 13.17 33.36 12.04
N ASP A 243 12.47 33.52 13.16
CA ASP A 243 12.98 34.02 14.44
C ASP A 243 13.24 32.86 15.43
N THR A 244 13.83 31.76 14.95
CA THR A 244 14.13 30.60 15.79
C THR A 244 15.32 30.85 16.72
N ILE A 245 15.16 30.50 18.00
CA ILE A 245 16.24 30.55 19.00
C ILE A 245 16.83 29.14 19.12
N ILE A 246 18.15 29.02 19.05
CA ILE A 246 18.86 27.74 19.19
C ILE A 246 19.55 27.71 20.55
N ALA A 247 19.14 26.76 21.40
CA ALA A 247 19.76 26.45 22.66
C ALA A 247 20.60 25.16 22.55
N GLU A 248 21.84 25.25 23.03
CA GLU A 248 22.76 24.13 23.10
C GLU A 248 22.60 23.38 24.44
N PRO A 249 22.81 22.06 24.48
CA PRO A 249 22.76 21.30 25.73
C PRO A 249 23.88 21.77 26.68
N ALA A 250 23.63 21.71 27.98
CA ALA A 250 24.57 22.17 29.00
C ALA A 250 25.78 21.22 29.08
N LYS A 251 26.87 21.56 28.40
CA LYS A 251 28.11 20.77 28.38
C LYS A 251 28.75 20.73 29.77
N GLY A 252 28.99 19.52 30.27
CA GLY A 252 29.74 19.30 31.52
C GLY A 252 28.93 19.41 32.81
N GLU A 253 27.59 19.53 32.76
CA GLU A 253 26.75 19.41 33.96
C GLU A 253 26.81 17.99 34.53
N THR A 254 27.11 17.87 35.83
CA THR A 254 27.18 16.61 36.57
C THR A 254 26.08 16.54 37.63
N GLY A 255 25.77 15.34 38.11
CA GLY A 255 24.69 15.10 39.08
C GLY A 255 23.33 14.84 38.43
N MET A 256 22.28 14.91 39.23
CA MET A 256 20.89 14.65 38.82
C MET A 256 20.08 15.96 38.81
N LYS A 257 19.07 16.03 37.94
CA LYS A 257 18.17 17.16 37.77
C LYS A 257 16.74 16.63 37.67
N THR A 258 15.79 17.32 38.29
CA THR A 258 14.37 16.98 38.24
C THR A 258 13.63 17.95 37.32
N TRP A 259 13.05 17.41 36.26
CA TRP A 259 12.15 18.14 35.36
C TRP A 259 10.72 18.01 35.87
N ARG A 260 9.99 19.13 35.96
CA ARG A 260 8.59 19.14 36.39
C ARG A 260 7.70 19.58 35.23
N PHE A 261 6.78 18.73 34.83
CA PHE A 261 5.82 19.00 33.75
C PHE A 261 4.40 19.08 34.29
N ARG A 262 3.59 19.95 33.68
CA ARG A 262 2.13 20.02 33.87
C ARG A 262 1.43 19.93 32.52
N ALA A 263 0.53 18.98 32.38
CA ALA A 263 -0.36 18.87 31.22
C ALA A 263 -1.81 18.86 31.69
N GLU A 264 -2.68 19.57 30.98
CA GLU A 264 -4.10 19.70 31.33
C GLU A 264 -4.98 19.30 30.16
N ASN A 265 -6.07 18.59 30.48
CA ASN A 265 -7.00 18.03 29.52
C ASN A 265 -6.24 17.29 28.40
N VAL A 266 -5.49 16.25 28.79
CA VAL A 266 -4.85 15.29 27.89
C VAL A 266 -5.24 13.88 28.34
N HIS A 267 -5.18 12.89 27.45
CA HIS A 267 -5.46 11.49 27.78
C HIS A 267 -4.20 10.61 27.78
N ASP A 268 -3.03 11.21 27.48
CA ASP A 268 -1.74 10.54 27.55
C ASP A 268 -0.61 11.49 27.92
N PHE A 269 0.51 10.92 28.40
CA PHE A 269 1.73 11.64 28.74
C PHE A 269 2.96 10.88 28.24
N ALA A 270 3.66 11.45 27.28
CA ALA A 270 4.89 10.90 26.73
C ALA A 270 6.06 11.89 26.85
N TRP A 271 7.29 11.38 26.76
CA TRP A 271 8.49 12.21 26.82
C TRP A 271 9.67 11.58 26.08
N VAL A 272 10.67 12.40 25.76
CA VAL A 272 11.93 12.00 25.13
C VAL A 272 13.09 12.57 25.91
N ALA A 273 14.24 11.90 25.90
CA ALA A 273 15.46 12.48 26.45
C ALA A 273 16.72 11.97 25.75
N ASP A 274 17.64 12.91 25.50
CA ASP A 274 18.97 12.63 24.97
C ASP A 274 19.94 13.72 25.45
N PRO A 275 21.21 13.39 25.74
CA PRO A 275 22.20 14.39 26.14
C PRO A 275 22.67 15.27 24.97
N ASP A 276 22.49 14.84 23.72
CA ASP A 276 23.01 15.49 22.52
C ASP A 276 21.92 16.21 21.70
N TYR A 277 20.73 16.40 22.26
CA TYR A 277 19.69 17.20 21.62
C TYR A 277 20.12 18.67 21.50
N LEU A 278 20.01 19.17 20.28
CA LEU A 278 19.91 20.59 19.99
C LEU A 278 18.45 21.01 20.15
N HIS A 279 18.19 22.07 20.90
CA HIS A 279 16.84 22.59 21.12
C HIS A 279 16.64 23.87 20.31
N ARG A 280 15.72 23.84 19.34
CA ARG A 280 15.26 25.04 18.64
C ARG A 280 13.89 25.43 19.13
N ILE A 281 13.68 26.73 19.28
CA ILE A 281 12.47 27.29 19.88
C ILE A 281 11.88 28.30 18.91
N ALA A 282 10.61 28.14 18.61
CA ALA A 282 9.80 29.11 17.88
C ALA A 282 8.55 29.46 18.68
N GLN A 283 7.79 30.46 18.24
CA GLN A 283 6.50 30.80 18.85
C GLN A 283 5.50 31.18 17.77
N TRP A 284 4.25 30.76 17.91
CA TRP A 284 3.17 31.23 17.04
C TRP A 284 1.91 31.43 17.85
N ASN A 285 1.30 32.61 17.75
CA ASN A 285 0.07 32.98 18.45
C ASN A 285 0.10 32.68 19.97
N GLY A 286 1.23 32.95 20.62
CA GLY A 286 1.44 32.66 22.05
C GLY A 286 1.74 31.19 22.39
N ILE A 287 1.68 30.27 21.42
CA ILE A 287 2.05 28.86 21.57
C ILE A 287 3.56 28.72 21.37
N THR A 288 4.26 28.17 22.36
CA THR A 288 5.69 27.89 22.25
C THR A 288 5.92 26.57 21.52
N ILE A 289 6.77 26.57 20.50
CA ILE A 289 7.10 25.39 19.71
C ILE A 289 8.53 24.97 20.04
N HIS A 290 8.68 23.76 20.57
CA HIS A 290 9.95 23.14 20.92
C HIS A 290 10.35 22.12 19.86
N ILE A 291 11.55 22.22 19.30
CA ILE A 291 12.07 21.28 18.30
C ILE A 291 13.37 20.69 18.83
N LEU A 292 13.36 19.39 19.11
CA LEU A 292 14.49 18.64 19.65
C LEU A 292 15.06 17.71 18.57
N VAL A 293 16.32 17.93 18.18
CA VAL A 293 16.96 17.17 17.11
C VAL A 293 18.42 16.88 17.44
N LYS A 294 18.94 15.71 17.05
CA LYS A 294 20.37 15.42 17.24
C LYS A 294 21.23 16.28 16.32
N ARG A 295 22.38 16.74 16.84
CA ARG A 295 23.29 17.68 16.14
C ARG A 295 23.66 17.25 14.71
N GLY A 296 23.88 15.95 14.49
CA GLY A 296 24.33 15.41 13.20
C GLY A 296 23.37 15.65 12.03
N ILE A 297 22.07 15.81 12.30
CA ILE A 297 21.04 16.00 11.26
C ILE A 297 20.27 17.33 11.41
N ALA A 298 20.68 18.20 12.33
CA ALA A 298 19.98 19.45 12.62
C ALA A 298 19.84 20.38 11.40
N PHE A 299 20.74 20.27 10.42
CA PHE A 299 20.64 21.01 9.16
C PHE A 299 19.42 20.56 8.32
N ALA A 300 19.17 19.25 8.23
CA ALA A 300 18.01 18.71 7.51
C ALA A 300 16.68 19.13 8.17
N TRP A 301 16.70 19.43 9.46
CA TRP A 301 15.55 19.93 10.22
C TRP A 301 15.44 21.47 10.22
N GLY A 302 16.17 22.15 9.34
CA GLY A 302 16.19 23.60 9.16
C GLY A 302 14.80 24.24 9.13
N ASN A 303 13.89 23.62 8.39
CA ASN A 303 12.56 24.14 8.09
C ASN A 303 11.46 23.59 9.01
N ALA A 304 11.79 22.79 10.04
CA ALA A 304 10.79 22.16 10.90
C ALA A 304 9.86 23.19 11.56
N ALA A 305 10.38 24.34 11.99
CA ALA A 305 9.57 25.44 12.54
C ALA A 305 8.59 26.01 11.51
N GLU A 306 9.04 26.20 10.26
CA GLU A 306 8.18 26.68 9.18
C GLU A 306 7.05 25.70 8.89
N TYR A 307 7.38 24.41 8.71
CA TYR A 307 6.41 23.37 8.40
C TYR A 307 5.33 23.26 9.49
N THR A 308 5.75 23.36 10.74
CA THR A 308 4.86 23.32 11.90
C THR A 308 3.95 24.54 11.93
N ILE A 309 4.51 25.74 11.88
CA ILE A 309 3.74 26.99 12.04
C ILE A 309 2.74 27.16 10.90
N ARG A 310 3.15 26.91 9.65
CA ARG A 310 2.26 27.04 8.48
C ARG A 310 1.11 26.03 8.52
N SER A 311 1.39 24.79 8.93
CA SER A 311 0.35 23.76 9.09
C SER A 311 -0.58 24.07 10.27
N MET A 312 -0.03 24.47 11.41
CA MET A 312 -0.79 24.84 12.62
C MET A 312 -1.74 26.02 12.35
N GLU A 313 -1.26 27.05 11.63
CA GLU A 313 -2.07 28.19 11.21
C GLU A 313 -3.20 27.76 10.26
N TYR A 314 -2.89 26.87 9.31
CA TYR A 314 -3.87 26.35 8.37
C TYR A 314 -4.96 25.52 9.08
N PHE A 315 -4.57 24.58 9.95
CA PHE A 315 -5.49 23.76 10.73
C PHE A 315 -6.34 24.60 11.67
N THR A 316 -5.73 25.59 12.34
CA THR A 316 -6.45 26.49 13.25
C THR A 316 -7.58 27.23 12.54
N ARG A 317 -7.28 27.82 11.36
CA ARG A 317 -8.30 28.53 10.56
C ARG A 317 -9.43 27.61 10.12
N ARG A 318 -9.12 26.37 9.73
CA ARG A 318 -10.09 25.48 9.10
C ARG A 318 -10.92 24.70 10.11
N PHE A 319 -10.29 24.17 11.16
CA PHE A 319 -10.88 23.16 12.05
C PHE A 319 -11.10 23.64 13.49
N GLY A 320 -10.48 24.75 13.90
CA GLY A 320 -10.65 25.37 15.22
C GLY A 320 -9.33 25.55 15.97
N GLU A 321 -9.33 26.30 17.07
CA GLU A 321 -8.11 26.67 17.81
C GLU A 321 -7.35 25.46 18.40
N TYR A 322 -6.02 25.46 18.26
CA TYR A 322 -5.12 24.71 19.14
C TYR A 322 -5.09 25.38 20.50
N THR A 323 -5.41 24.62 21.56
CA THR A 323 -5.75 25.21 22.87
C THR A 323 -4.68 25.05 23.94
N TRP A 324 -3.66 24.24 23.69
CA TRP A 324 -2.54 24.07 24.63
C TRP A 324 -1.48 25.16 24.46
N PRO A 325 -0.72 25.49 25.52
CA PRO A 325 0.24 26.59 25.49
C PRO A 325 1.57 26.25 24.78
N GLN A 326 1.84 24.97 24.48
CA GLN A 326 3.08 24.53 23.85
C GLN A 326 2.85 23.36 22.90
N PHE A 327 3.79 23.15 21.98
CA PHE A 327 3.89 21.96 21.15
C PHE A 327 5.36 21.54 20.97
N THR A 328 5.67 20.26 21.18
CA THR A 328 7.02 19.71 21.03
C THR A 328 7.12 18.76 19.84
N ILE A 329 8.18 18.89 19.07
CA ILE A 329 8.56 18.02 17.96
C ILE A 329 9.92 17.44 18.27
N ALA A 330 10.00 16.13 18.44
CA ALA A 330 11.23 15.45 18.80
C ALA A 330 11.64 14.43 17.74
N MET A 331 12.92 14.47 17.37
CA MET A 331 13.57 13.32 16.75
C MET A 331 13.59 12.17 17.78
N ALA A 332 12.78 11.14 17.59
CA ALA A 332 12.61 10.01 18.52
C ALA A 332 11.75 8.90 17.89
N GLY A 333 11.61 7.76 18.59
CA GLY A 333 10.72 6.67 18.19
C GLY A 333 11.23 5.81 17.02
N ASP A 334 10.32 5.10 16.36
CA ASP A 334 10.56 4.22 15.22
C ASP A 334 9.82 4.63 13.92
N GLY A 335 9.10 5.74 13.93
CA GLY A 335 8.30 6.21 12.79
C GLY A 335 7.83 7.65 12.92
N GLY A 336 6.52 7.82 13.11
CA GLY A 336 5.82 9.02 13.55
C GLY A 336 4.80 8.59 14.61
N MET A 337 4.66 9.36 15.69
CA MET A 337 3.69 9.10 16.76
C MET A 337 3.26 10.41 17.42
N GLU A 338 1.99 10.46 17.84
CA GLU A 338 1.18 11.67 17.99
C GLU A 338 0.68 11.98 19.41
N TYR A 339 1.54 11.90 20.43
CA TYR A 339 1.10 12.18 21.80
C TYR A 339 0.60 13.63 22.00
N PRO A 340 -0.32 13.89 22.94
CA PRO A 340 -0.78 15.24 23.23
C PRO A 340 0.40 16.19 23.52
N MET A 341 0.46 17.32 22.80
CA MET A 341 1.53 18.32 22.84
C MET A 341 2.94 17.82 22.45
N LEU A 342 3.12 16.57 22.02
CA LEU A 342 4.43 16.01 21.69
C LEU A 342 4.33 15.02 20.53
N ILE A 343 5.02 15.31 19.44
CA ILE A 343 5.21 14.35 18.35
C ILE A 343 6.63 13.77 18.37
N MET A 344 6.73 12.47 18.14
CA MET A 344 8.00 11.74 18.01
C MET A 344 8.15 11.27 16.57
N ILE A 345 9.15 11.77 15.86
CA ILE A 345 9.35 11.45 14.44
C ILE A 345 10.79 11.03 14.16
N THR A 346 10.99 10.08 13.24
CA THR A 346 12.33 9.75 12.76
C THR A 346 12.91 10.90 11.93
N GLY A 347 14.21 11.14 12.08
CA GLY A 347 14.89 12.31 11.58
C GLY A 347 15.62 12.17 10.25
N ASN A 348 16.03 10.97 9.82
CA ASN A 348 16.71 10.78 8.53
C ASN A 348 15.71 10.78 7.35
N ARG A 349 15.14 11.95 7.04
CA ARG A 349 14.11 12.14 6.02
C ARG A 349 14.47 13.25 5.02
N GLY A 350 13.99 13.13 3.78
CA GLY A 350 14.01 14.23 2.81
C GLY A 350 13.01 15.33 3.19
N GLN A 351 13.18 16.56 2.66
CA GLN A 351 12.39 17.73 3.08
C GLN A 351 10.87 17.54 2.96
N GLN A 352 10.37 17.04 1.82
CA GLN A 352 8.94 16.78 1.63
C GLN A 352 8.42 15.70 2.58
N SER A 353 9.19 14.63 2.81
CA SER A 353 8.79 13.57 3.75
C SER A 353 8.78 14.07 5.20
N LEU A 354 9.77 14.87 5.60
CA LEU A 354 9.81 15.49 6.92
C LEU A 354 8.61 16.42 7.13
N ALA A 355 8.31 17.27 6.15
CA ALA A 355 7.17 18.18 6.20
C ALA A 355 5.83 17.44 6.26
N SER A 356 5.66 16.41 5.44
CA SER A 356 4.46 15.57 5.42
C SER A 356 4.23 14.88 6.76
N VAL A 357 5.28 14.30 7.37
CA VAL A 357 5.15 13.64 8.68
C VAL A 357 4.91 14.66 9.78
N ILE A 358 5.59 15.82 9.79
CA ILE A 358 5.28 16.90 10.75
C ILE A 358 3.82 17.34 10.63
N ALA A 359 3.31 17.52 9.41
CA ALA A 359 1.91 17.91 9.20
C ALA A 359 0.94 16.81 9.66
N HIS A 360 1.27 15.53 9.44
CA HIS A 360 0.49 14.37 9.90
C HIS A 360 0.45 14.33 11.42
N GLU A 361 1.59 14.21 12.08
CA GLU A 361 1.60 14.10 13.55
C GLU A 361 1.03 15.36 14.25
N LEU A 362 1.14 16.53 13.61
CA LEU A 362 0.48 17.75 14.09
C LEU A 362 -1.04 17.72 13.88
N GLY A 363 -1.54 17.14 12.79
CA GLY A 363 -2.97 16.97 12.53
C GLY A 363 -3.65 16.15 13.62
N HIS A 364 -2.95 15.14 14.13
CA HIS A 364 -3.36 14.36 15.30
C HIS A 364 -3.45 15.17 16.61
N GLN A 365 -3.05 16.45 16.65
CA GLN A 365 -3.34 17.28 17.81
C GLN A 365 -4.80 17.76 17.83
N TRP A 366 -5.48 17.78 16.67
CA TRP A 366 -6.90 18.08 16.56
C TRP A 366 -7.76 16.82 16.72
N PHE A 367 -7.47 15.79 15.94
CA PHE A 367 -8.14 14.48 15.96
C PHE A 367 -7.22 13.49 16.69
N TYR A 368 -7.74 12.65 17.58
CA TYR A 368 -7.00 12.01 18.70
C TYR A 368 -6.60 12.96 19.83
N GLY A 369 -5.78 13.98 19.54
CA GLY A 369 -5.21 14.87 20.56
C GLY A 369 -6.26 15.62 21.37
N MET A 370 -7.00 16.55 20.73
CA MET A 370 -8.09 17.31 21.35
C MET A 370 -9.45 16.62 21.22
N VAL A 371 -9.70 15.90 20.13
CA VAL A 371 -10.93 15.13 19.89
C VAL A 371 -10.54 13.66 19.86
N GLY A 372 -10.56 13.01 21.03
CA GLY A 372 -9.95 11.70 21.21
C GLY A 372 -10.90 10.55 20.96
N ASN A 373 -11.18 10.17 19.72
CA ASN A 373 -11.95 8.94 19.45
C ASN A 373 -11.28 7.71 20.06
N ASN A 374 -12.02 6.61 20.20
CA ASN A 374 -11.42 5.32 20.55
C ASN A 374 -10.72 4.74 19.30
N GLU A 375 -9.42 4.98 19.17
CA GLU A 375 -8.62 4.53 18.03
C GLU A 375 -8.50 3.01 17.93
N THR A 376 -8.73 2.26 19.01
CA THR A 376 -8.78 0.79 18.93
C THR A 376 -10.03 0.30 18.18
N GLN A 377 -11.14 1.03 18.27
CA GLN A 377 -12.40 0.67 17.61
C GLN A 377 -12.61 1.38 16.27
N GLU A 378 -12.16 2.64 16.17
CA GLU A 378 -12.46 3.53 15.05
C GLU A 378 -11.18 4.26 14.58
N ALA A 379 -10.10 3.51 14.38
CA ALA A 379 -8.78 4.03 13.96
C ALA A 379 -8.83 4.99 12.76
N TRP A 380 -9.80 4.82 11.86
CA TRP A 380 -9.92 5.65 10.66
C TRP A 380 -10.29 7.11 10.99
N MET A 381 -10.97 7.35 12.11
CA MET A 381 -11.28 8.70 12.55
C MET A 381 -10.04 9.46 13.00
N ASP A 382 -9.05 8.74 13.47
CA ASP A 382 -7.76 9.30 13.81
C ASP A 382 -6.92 9.49 12.53
N GLU A 383 -6.54 8.38 11.90
CA GLU A 383 -5.62 8.39 10.77
C GLU A 383 -6.19 8.99 9.49
N GLY A 384 -7.47 8.77 9.21
CA GLY A 384 -8.14 9.25 8.00
C GLY A 384 -8.36 10.77 8.02
N PHE A 385 -8.75 11.32 9.18
CA PHE A 385 -8.86 12.78 9.34
C PHE A 385 -7.48 13.41 9.28
N THR A 386 -6.49 12.83 9.97
CA THR A 386 -5.13 13.34 9.95
C THR A 386 -4.52 13.28 8.55
N GLN A 387 -4.69 12.19 7.81
CA GLN A 387 -4.22 12.09 6.43
C GLN A 387 -4.89 13.14 5.52
N PHE A 388 -6.18 13.44 5.74
CA PHE A 388 -6.87 14.54 5.05
C PHE A 388 -6.26 15.90 5.38
N LEU A 389 -5.93 16.15 6.65
CA LEU A 389 -5.23 17.36 7.09
C LEU A 389 -3.82 17.47 6.47
N THR A 390 -3.08 16.37 6.43
CA THR A 390 -1.74 16.28 5.83
C THR A 390 -1.79 16.67 4.36
N GLU A 391 -2.74 16.10 3.61
CA GLU A 391 -2.94 16.38 2.20
C GLU A 391 -3.22 17.88 1.96
N GLU A 392 -4.15 18.44 2.71
CA GLU A 392 -4.52 19.84 2.62
C GLU A 392 -3.35 20.78 2.98
N ALA A 393 -2.59 20.48 4.03
CA ALA A 393 -1.43 21.28 4.41
C ALA A 393 -0.32 21.22 3.35
N MET A 394 -0.01 20.02 2.86
CA MET A 394 0.99 19.81 1.82
C MET A 394 0.64 20.59 0.55
N ARG A 395 -0.61 20.52 0.09
CA ARG A 395 -1.04 21.17 -1.16
C ARG A 395 -1.26 22.67 -1.03
N ASN A 396 -1.76 23.17 0.10
CA ASN A 396 -2.16 24.56 0.18
C ASN A 396 -1.08 25.46 0.81
N VAL A 397 -0.26 24.92 1.72
CA VAL A 397 0.64 25.76 2.52
C VAL A 397 2.07 25.25 2.66
N LEU A 398 2.47 24.05 2.24
CA LEU A 398 3.88 23.63 2.38
C LEU A 398 4.56 23.49 1.03
N PHE A 399 3.99 22.68 0.15
CA PHE A 399 4.48 22.38 -1.19
C PHE A 399 3.34 22.56 -2.21
N PRO A 400 2.80 23.79 -2.36
CA PRO A 400 1.77 24.02 -3.35
C PRO A 400 2.27 23.63 -4.73
N LEU A 401 1.49 22.81 -5.42
CA LEU A 401 1.83 22.27 -6.73
C LEU A 401 2.23 23.44 -7.63
N ARG A 402 3.51 23.47 -8.03
CA ARG A 402 3.91 24.28 -9.16
C ARG A 402 3.27 23.61 -10.36
N THR A 403 2.37 24.30 -11.05
CA THR A 403 1.90 23.91 -12.38
C THR A 403 3.09 24.00 -13.34
N ASN A 404 3.99 23.02 -13.27
CA ASN A 404 5.08 22.89 -14.22
C ASN A 404 4.84 21.58 -14.96
N PRO A 405 4.08 21.59 -16.06
CA PRO A 405 4.04 20.41 -16.91
C PRO A 405 5.48 20.22 -17.39
N PHE A 406 6.13 19.12 -17.01
CA PHE A 406 7.39 18.77 -17.63
C PHE A 406 7.19 18.80 -19.16
N THR A 407 7.98 19.59 -19.88
CA THR A 407 7.91 19.68 -21.34
C THR A 407 9.14 19.05 -21.97
N GLY A 408 8.98 18.27 -23.03
CA GLY A 408 10.11 17.70 -23.78
C GLY A 408 10.70 16.44 -23.12
N LEU A 409 12.03 16.34 -23.10
CA LEU A 409 12.76 15.18 -22.57
C LEU A 409 12.52 14.94 -21.07
N ASP A 410 12.24 15.99 -20.29
CA ASP A 410 11.96 15.86 -18.85
C ASP A 410 10.69 15.03 -18.56
N ALA A 411 9.64 15.16 -19.39
CA ALA A 411 8.44 14.32 -19.27
C ALA A 411 8.68 12.84 -19.64
N MET A 412 9.77 12.56 -20.36
CA MET A 412 10.17 11.22 -20.75
C MET A 412 10.98 10.52 -19.65
N ILE A 413 11.70 11.30 -18.83
CA ILE A 413 12.61 10.82 -17.78
C ILE A 413 11.95 10.85 -16.40
N TYR A 414 11.12 11.87 -16.12
CA TYR A 414 10.44 12.09 -14.83
C TYR A 414 8.91 12.17 -14.99
N PRO A 415 8.20 11.02 -15.13
CA PRO A 415 6.73 11.00 -15.08
C PRO A 415 6.16 11.20 -13.66
N TRP A 416 7.02 11.54 -12.69
CA TRP A 416 6.66 11.81 -11.31
C TRP A 416 6.10 13.23 -11.19
N ASP A 417 4.96 13.48 -11.83
CA ASP A 417 4.09 14.54 -11.33
C ASP A 417 3.69 14.14 -9.90
N ASP A 418 3.81 15.08 -8.95
CA ASP A 418 3.12 15.02 -7.64
C ASP A 418 1.61 15.06 -7.93
N HIS A 419 1.08 13.95 -8.46
CA HIS A 419 -0.33 13.87 -8.83
C HIS A 419 -1.17 13.96 -7.56
N PRO A 420 -2.19 14.82 -7.51
CA PRO A 420 -3.06 15.03 -6.35
C PRO A 420 -3.97 13.81 -6.01
N TRP A 421 -3.62 12.63 -6.51
CA TRP A 421 -4.44 11.43 -6.43
C TRP A 421 -3.67 10.19 -5.98
N ARG A 422 -2.35 10.29 -5.75
CA ARG A 422 -1.51 9.14 -5.35
C ARG A 422 -2.06 8.40 -4.12
N ASP A 423 -2.56 9.17 -3.16
CA ASP A 423 -3.11 8.63 -1.92
C ASP A 423 -4.47 7.94 -2.16
N VAL A 424 -5.29 8.47 -3.07
CA VAL A 424 -6.56 7.86 -3.48
C VAL A 424 -6.33 6.62 -4.37
N GLU A 425 -5.26 6.60 -5.18
CA GLU A 425 -4.85 5.47 -6.00
C GLU A 425 -4.70 4.19 -5.16
N SER A 426 -4.06 4.30 -3.99
CA SER A 426 -3.93 3.19 -3.05
C SER A 426 -5.28 2.56 -2.68
N THR A 427 -6.33 3.39 -2.53
CA THR A 427 -7.70 2.93 -2.25
C THR A 427 -8.31 2.22 -3.46
N TYR A 428 -8.10 2.72 -4.68
CA TYR A 428 -8.50 2.04 -5.91
C TYR A 428 -7.86 0.65 -6.04
N GLY A 429 -6.57 0.54 -5.74
CA GLY A 429 -5.83 -0.72 -5.82
C GLY A 429 -6.37 -1.78 -4.87
N LEU A 430 -6.66 -1.40 -3.62
CA LEU A 430 -7.29 -2.28 -2.64
C LEU A 430 -8.71 -2.68 -3.04
N THR A 431 -9.49 -1.73 -3.57
CA THR A 431 -10.88 -1.96 -3.96
C THR A 431 -10.98 -2.86 -5.19
N ILE A 432 -10.22 -2.59 -6.25
CA ILE A 432 -10.15 -3.43 -7.46
C ILE A 432 -9.59 -4.82 -7.11
N GLY A 433 -8.65 -4.87 -6.15
CA GLY A 433 -8.11 -6.12 -5.61
C GLY A 433 -9.09 -6.93 -4.76
N GLY A 434 -10.18 -6.33 -4.27
CA GLY A 434 -11.14 -6.97 -3.36
C GLY A 434 -10.59 -7.19 -1.95
N PHE A 435 -9.72 -6.30 -1.47
CA PHE A 435 -9.04 -6.39 -0.17
C PHE A 435 -9.53 -5.37 0.88
N ILE A 436 -10.58 -4.61 0.55
CA ILE A 436 -11.14 -3.60 1.46
C ILE A 436 -11.98 -4.22 2.57
N GLU A 437 -11.85 -3.69 3.78
CA GLU A 437 -12.57 -4.03 5.01
C GLU A 437 -13.35 -2.81 5.55
N PRO A 438 -14.46 -2.99 6.29
CA PRO A 438 -15.19 -1.84 6.82
C PRO A 438 -14.28 -1.00 7.72
N LEU A 439 -14.37 0.33 7.61
CA LEU A 439 -13.57 1.24 8.44
C LEU A 439 -13.95 1.16 9.93
N SER A 440 -15.17 0.70 10.24
CA SER A 440 -15.63 0.44 11.60
C SER A 440 -15.15 -0.90 12.19
N THR A 441 -14.19 -1.57 11.56
CA THR A 441 -13.62 -2.83 12.08
C THR A 441 -12.64 -2.51 13.20
N PHE A 442 -12.68 -3.28 14.29
CA PHE A 442 -11.71 -3.15 15.38
C PHE A 442 -10.28 -3.25 14.83
N HIS A 443 -9.41 -2.36 15.29
CA HIS A 443 -8.14 -2.10 14.61
C HIS A 443 -7.20 -3.33 14.59
N ASP A 444 -7.20 -4.13 15.65
CA ASP A 444 -6.41 -5.38 15.68
C ASP A 444 -7.01 -6.53 14.88
N TRP A 445 -8.28 -6.43 14.47
CA TRP A 445 -8.98 -7.47 13.69
C TRP A 445 -8.87 -7.27 12.18
N HIS A 446 -8.35 -6.12 11.75
CA HIS A 446 -8.02 -5.90 10.36
C HIS A 446 -6.96 -6.89 9.86
N SER A 447 -7.17 -7.41 8.65
CA SER A 447 -6.29 -8.34 7.96
C SER A 447 -4.90 -7.72 7.73
N ASP A 448 -3.87 -8.15 8.46
CA ASP A 448 -2.54 -7.49 8.48
C ASP A 448 -1.86 -7.33 7.10
N GLY A 449 -1.12 -6.23 6.92
CA GLY A 449 -0.16 -5.98 5.82
C GLY A 449 -0.62 -5.00 4.72
N LEU A 450 -1.93 -4.88 4.48
CA LEU A 450 -2.51 -3.95 3.49
C LEU A 450 -3.56 -3.00 4.10
N THR A 451 -4.15 -3.37 5.22
CA THR A 451 -5.24 -2.67 5.93
C THR A 451 -4.84 -1.39 6.64
N ALA A 452 -3.59 -1.24 7.10
CA ALA A 452 -3.11 0.05 7.61
C ALA A 452 -3.26 1.16 6.56
N ARG A 453 -3.11 0.84 5.27
CA ARG A 453 -3.34 1.80 4.18
C ARG A 453 -4.82 2.16 4.01
N GLU A 454 -5.73 1.25 4.37
CA GLU A 454 -7.16 1.51 4.26
C GLU A 454 -7.62 2.53 5.30
N VAL A 455 -7.24 2.33 6.57
CA VAL A 455 -7.58 3.23 7.68
C VAL A 455 -7.19 4.68 7.35
N TYR A 456 -6.01 4.87 6.76
CA TYR A 456 -5.51 6.19 6.33
C TYR A 456 -6.20 6.68 5.04
N PHE A 457 -6.04 5.96 3.93
CA PHE A 457 -6.36 6.51 2.61
C PHE A 457 -7.84 6.41 2.26
N LYS A 458 -8.53 5.33 2.66
CA LYS A 458 -9.99 5.25 2.53
C LYS A 458 -10.65 6.18 3.53
N GLY A 459 -10.16 6.26 4.77
CA GLY A 459 -10.62 7.22 5.77
C GLY A 459 -10.56 8.67 5.25
N MET A 460 -9.40 9.09 4.74
CA MET A 460 -9.22 10.38 4.06
C MET A 460 -10.20 10.55 2.89
N ALA A 461 -10.33 9.53 2.02
CA ALA A 461 -11.22 9.61 0.86
C ALA A 461 -12.69 9.80 1.28
N VAL A 462 -13.13 9.20 2.38
CA VAL A 462 -14.48 9.40 2.94
C VAL A 462 -14.67 10.84 3.42
N VAL A 463 -13.72 11.39 4.16
CA VAL A 463 -13.77 12.79 4.62
C VAL A 463 -13.79 13.76 3.43
N ARG A 464 -12.98 13.48 2.40
CA ARG A 464 -12.92 14.26 1.17
C ARG A 464 -14.21 14.18 0.36
N MET A 465 -14.77 12.98 0.16
CA MET A 465 -16.07 12.81 -0.50
C MET A 465 -17.18 13.56 0.23
N LEU A 466 -17.16 13.57 1.57
CA LEU A 466 -18.12 14.33 2.37
C LEU A 466 -17.97 15.84 2.16
N ARG A 467 -16.74 16.37 2.18
CA ARG A 467 -16.48 17.79 1.85
C ARG A 467 -16.96 18.12 0.45
N ASP A 468 -16.57 17.33 -0.53
CA ASP A 468 -16.84 17.62 -1.93
C ASP A 468 -18.35 17.46 -2.20
N MET A 469 -19.05 16.55 -1.52
CA MET A 469 -20.51 16.46 -1.54
C MET A 469 -21.18 17.72 -0.96
N LEU A 470 -20.76 18.18 0.22
CA LEU A 470 -21.40 19.30 0.92
C LEU A 470 -21.03 20.67 0.33
N GLY A 471 -19.87 20.76 -0.32
CA GLY A 471 -19.18 22.01 -0.58
C GLY A 471 -18.38 22.47 0.64
N GLU A 472 -17.37 23.30 0.41
CA GLU A 472 -16.43 23.73 1.45
C GLU A 472 -17.14 24.38 2.65
N ASP A 473 -17.84 25.49 2.47
CA ASP A 473 -18.40 26.28 3.58
C ASP A 473 -19.25 25.46 4.58
N LEU A 474 -20.09 24.55 4.08
CA LEU A 474 -20.92 23.68 4.92
C LEU A 474 -20.09 22.62 5.63
N PHE A 475 -19.07 22.08 4.96
CA PHE A 475 -18.12 21.17 5.57
C PHE A 475 -17.29 21.85 6.67
N ASP A 476 -16.76 23.06 6.46
CA ASP A 476 -16.09 23.87 7.49
C ASP A 476 -16.97 24.02 8.72
N HIS A 477 -18.22 24.41 8.47
CA HIS A 477 -19.18 24.66 9.53
C HIS A 477 -19.45 23.37 10.32
N GLY A 478 -19.64 22.25 9.62
CA GLY A 478 -19.82 20.93 10.21
C GLY A 478 -18.63 20.48 11.03
N ILE A 479 -17.42 20.53 10.47
CA ILE A 479 -16.20 20.09 11.19
C ILE A 479 -15.92 20.99 12.40
N ARG A 480 -16.05 22.32 12.27
CA ARG A 480 -15.90 23.22 13.44
C ARG A 480 -16.95 22.94 14.50
N THR A 481 -18.18 22.60 14.09
CA THR A 481 -19.25 22.20 15.03
C THR A 481 -18.86 20.91 15.76
N TYR A 482 -18.35 19.92 15.04
CA TYR A 482 -17.85 18.67 15.60
C TYR A 482 -16.70 18.90 16.59
N VAL A 483 -15.63 19.58 16.17
CA VAL A 483 -14.45 19.87 17.00
C VAL A 483 -14.84 20.66 18.25
N ASN A 484 -15.66 21.70 18.13
CA ASN A 484 -16.06 22.50 19.29
C ASN A 484 -16.97 21.73 20.27
N ARG A 485 -17.81 20.82 19.77
CA ARG A 485 -18.72 20.00 20.60
C ARG A 485 -17.97 18.90 21.35
N TRP A 486 -16.97 18.30 20.70
CA TRP A 486 -16.30 17.09 21.18
C TRP A 486 -14.86 17.30 21.66
N ARG A 487 -14.38 18.55 21.70
CA ARG A 487 -13.09 18.89 22.32
C ARG A 487 -13.04 18.36 23.76
N TYR A 488 -11.98 17.63 24.06
CA TYR A 488 -11.70 16.94 25.32
C TYR A 488 -12.74 15.88 25.70
N ARG A 489 -13.27 15.18 24.69
CA ARG A 489 -14.20 14.07 24.83
C ARG A 489 -13.79 12.93 23.90
N HIS A 490 -14.48 11.79 24.04
CA HIS A 490 -14.31 10.61 23.19
C HIS A 490 -15.53 10.38 22.29
N PRO A 491 -15.61 11.03 21.10
CA PRO A 491 -16.69 10.76 20.15
C PRO A 491 -16.49 9.46 19.37
N SER A 492 -17.61 8.90 18.90
CA SER A 492 -17.64 7.88 17.84
C SER A 492 -17.94 8.50 16.46
N TYR A 493 -17.87 7.71 15.39
CA TYR A 493 -18.24 8.20 14.06
C TYR A 493 -19.69 8.66 13.98
N ARG A 494 -20.58 8.10 14.81
CA ARG A 494 -21.99 8.51 14.86
C ARG A 494 -22.14 9.92 15.41
N ASP A 495 -21.24 10.33 16.30
CA ASP A 495 -21.25 11.69 16.84
C ASP A 495 -20.69 12.70 15.84
N PHE A 496 -19.73 12.27 15.03
CA PHE A 496 -19.28 13.04 13.86
C PHE A 496 -20.41 13.18 12.84
N GLU A 497 -21.03 12.07 12.43
CA GLU A 497 -22.23 12.05 11.57
C GLU A 497 -23.27 13.03 12.11
N LYS A 498 -23.66 12.91 13.38
CA LYS A 498 -24.66 13.76 14.00
C LYS A 498 -24.28 15.24 14.02
N ALA A 499 -23.02 15.56 14.28
CA ALA A 499 -22.54 16.95 14.24
C ALA A 499 -22.62 17.54 12.82
N MET A 500 -22.29 16.74 11.81
CA MET A 500 -22.44 17.14 10.40
C MET A 500 -23.91 17.31 10.01
N GLU A 501 -24.80 16.39 10.42
CA GLU A 501 -26.24 16.51 10.18
C GLU A 501 -26.84 17.75 10.84
N ASP A 502 -26.47 18.04 12.09
CA ASP A 502 -26.95 19.22 12.82
C ASP A 502 -26.50 20.53 12.16
N ALA A 503 -25.26 20.57 11.65
CA ALA A 503 -24.69 21.75 11.00
C ALA A 503 -25.23 21.97 9.59
N THR A 504 -25.56 20.89 8.87
CA THR A 504 -25.96 20.95 7.46
C THR A 504 -27.47 20.86 7.24
N GLY A 505 -28.22 20.33 8.21
CA GLY A 505 -29.62 19.96 8.08
C GLY A 505 -29.86 18.75 7.16
N MET A 506 -28.81 18.07 6.73
CA MET A 506 -28.88 16.87 5.89
C MET A 506 -28.96 15.62 6.75
N ARG A 507 -29.56 14.56 6.20
CA ARG A 507 -29.42 13.22 6.76
C ARG A 507 -28.23 12.52 6.10
N LEU A 508 -27.31 11.98 6.90
CA LEU A 508 -26.03 11.43 6.43
C LEU A 508 -25.82 9.95 6.80
N ASP A 509 -26.77 9.33 7.48
CA ASP A 509 -26.76 7.90 7.83
C ASP A 509 -26.42 6.97 6.64
N TRP A 510 -27.03 7.23 5.49
CA TRP A 510 -26.77 6.47 4.26
C TRP A 510 -25.31 6.59 3.79
N PHE A 511 -24.68 7.75 3.98
CA PHE A 511 -23.29 7.99 3.56
C PHE A 511 -22.33 7.19 4.43
N PHE A 512 -22.41 7.35 5.75
CA PHE A 512 -21.54 6.64 6.69
C PHE A 512 -21.79 5.13 6.66
N ASN A 513 -23.04 4.69 6.50
CA ASN A 513 -23.33 3.26 6.39
C ASN A 513 -22.70 2.62 5.13
N GLN A 514 -22.68 3.31 3.99
CA GLN A 514 -22.07 2.77 2.75
C GLN A 514 -20.55 2.73 2.80
N TRP A 515 -19.92 3.74 3.39
CA TRP A 515 -18.49 3.99 3.27
C TRP A 515 -17.66 3.64 4.51
N VAL A 516 -18.27 3.67 5.70
CA VAL A 516 -17.61 3.35 6.98
C VAL A 516 -18.00 1.96 7.48
N VAL A 517 -19.30 1.65 7.49
CA VAL A 517 -19.83 0.37 8.02
C VAL A 517 -19.81 -0.75 6.98
N GLN A 518 -19.85 -0.41 5.70
CA GLN A 518 -19.85 -1.36 4.59
C GLN A 518 -18.68 -1.09 3.62
N ASN A 519 -18.49 -2.03 2.69
CA ASN A 519 -17.48 -1.95 1.63
C ASN A 519 -18.13 -1.83 0.26
N LYS A 520 -19.00 -0.84 0.12
CA LYS A 520 -19.67 -0.59 -1.15
C LYS A 520 -18.68 0.00 -2.16
N THR A 521 -18.84 -0.38 -3.43
CA THR A 521 -18.08 0.18 -4.56
C THR A 521 -18.95 1.15 -5.34
N CYS A 522 -18.34 2.04 -6.12
CA CYS A 522 -19.05 3.06 -6.90
C CYS A 522 -18.63 2.99 -8.38
N ASP A 523 -19.62 3.06 -9.28
CA ASP A 523 -19.44 3.15 -10.74
C ASP A 523 -20.70 3.82 -11.33
N TYR A 524 -20.58 5.09 -11.70
CA TYR A 524 -21.62 5.88 -12.36
C TYR A 524 -21.24 6.19 -13.80
N ALA A 525 -22.00 5.65 -14.75
CA ALA A 525 -21.74 5.86 -16.17
C ALA A 525 -22.69 6.87 -16.80
N ILE A 526 -22.18 7.67 -17.74
CA ILE A 526 -23.03 8.40 -18.68
C ILE A 526 -23.34 7.49 -19.86
N ASP A 527 -24.60 7.08 -19.99
CA ASP A 527 -25.04 6.18 -21.05
C ASP A 527 -25.27 6.95 -22.38
N ALA A 528 -25.85 8.16 -22.31
CA ALA A 528 -26.09 8.99 -23.48
C ALA A 528 -26.27 10.48 -23.15
N VAL A 529 -25.87 11.35 -24.08
CA VAL A 529 -26.18 12.78 -24.06
C VAL A 529 -26.86 13.17 -25.36
N GLY A 530 -28.06 13.74 -25.26
CA GLY A 530 -28.83 14.27 -26.38
C GLY A 530 -28.93 15.79 -26.30
N CYS A 531 -28.91 16.47 -27.44
CA CYS A 531 -29.10 17.91 -27.50
C CYS A 531 -29.91 18.26 -28.75
N GLN A 532 -31.04 18.94 -28.56
CA GLN A 532 -31.94 19.36 -29.64
C GLN A 532 -32.26 20.84 -29.49
N GLN A 533 -32.21 21.60 -30.58
CA GLN A 533 -32.57 23.01 -30.52
C GLN A 533 -34.08 23.15 -30.35
N ALA A 534 -34.51 23.89 -29.33
CA ALA A 534 -35.90 24.22 -29.10
C ALA A 534 -36.34 25.41 -29.97
N THR A 535 -37.65 25.52 -30.21
CA THR A 535 -38.25 26.58 -31.04
C THR A 535 -38.03 28.00 -30.52
N ASN A 536 -37.71 28.17 -29.24
CA ASN A 536 -37.42 29.46 -28.61
C ASN A 536 -35.91 29.84 -28.67
N GLY A 537 -35.09 29.07 -29.38
CA GLY A 537 -33.65 29.31 -29.52
C GLY A 537 -32.78 28.75 -28.38
N THR A 538 -33.38 28.23 -27.31
CA THR A 538 -32.66 27.45 -26.28
C THR A 538 -32.38 26.03 -26.76
N TRP A 539 -31.54 25.30 -26.04
CA TRP A 539 -31.25 23.90 -26.33
C TRP A 539 -31.90 23.00 -25.27
N GLN A 540 -32.55 21.94 -25.71
CA GLN A 540 -33.07 20.89 -24.85
C GLN A 540 -32.00 19.80 -24.73
N THR A 541 -31.33 19.76 -23.58
CA THR A 541 -30.32 18.75 -23.26
C THR A 541 -30.96 17.60 -22.50
N THR A 542 -30.65 16.38 -22.91
CA THR A 542 -30.98 15.15 -22.19
C THR A 542 -29.70 14.46 -21.75
N VAL A 543 -29.63 14.04 -20.50
CA VAL A 543 -28.55 13.20 -19.98
C VAL A 543 -29.16 11.91 -19.43
N GLU A 544 -28.62 10.78 -19.87
CA GLU A 544 -28.98 9.44 -19.41
C GLU A 544 -27.78 8.83 -18.71
N LEU A 545 -27.98 8.37 -17.46
CA LEU A 545 -26.93 7.81 -16.61
C LEU A 545 -27.33 6.43 -16.07
N SER A 546 -26.33 5.65 -15.68
CA SER A 546 -26.52 4.41 -14.94
C SER A 546 -25.65 4.31 -13.69
N ASN A 547 -26.25 3.76 -12.64
CA ASN A 547 -25.54 3.37 -11.43
C ASN A 547 -25.27 1.86 -11.54
N ARG A 548 -24.00 1.45 -11.55
CA ARG A 548 -23.57 0.07 -11.79
C ARG A 548 -23.23 -0.71 -10.51
N ASP A 549 -22.98 -0.04 -9.38
CA ASP A 549 -22.53 -0.69 -8.13
C ASP A 549 -23.42 -0.48 -6.89
N HIS A 550 -24.61 0.10 -7.05
CA HIS A 550 -25.67 0.21 -6.01
C HIS A 550 -25.31 1.12 -4.82
N VAL A 551 -24.34 2.02 -4.98
CA VAL A 551 -24.08 3.13 -4.07
C VAL A 551 -25.00 4.29 -4.41
N VAL A 552 -25.54 4.97 -3.41
CA VAL A 552 -26.32 6.20 -3.59
C VAL A 552 -25.41 7.38 -3.29
N MET A 553 -25.26 8.32 -4.22
CA MET A 553 -24.49 9.57 -4.06
C MET A 553 -25.16 10.68 -4.87
N PRO A 554 -25.19 11.93 -4.40
CA PRO A 554 -25.47 13.05 -5.29
C PRO A 554 -24.35 13.18 -6.32
N LEU A 555 -24.69 13.57 -7.54
CA LEU A 555 -23.72 13.64 -8.65
C LEU A 555 -23.56 15.06 -9.15
N ASP A 556 -22.31 15.51 -9.18
CA ASP A 556 -21.92 16.73 -9.87
C ASP A 556 -21.60 16.41 -11.33
N LEU A 557 -22.11 17.23 -12.23
CA LEU A 557 -21.89 17.16 -13.66
C LEU A 557 -21.23 18.45 -14.14
N GLN A 558 -20.26 18.32 -15.04
CA GLN A 558 -19.76 19.44 -15.84
C GLN A 558 -20.27 19.32 -17.28
N LEU A 559 -20.97 20.35 -17.74
CA LEU A 559 -21.44 20.50 -19.11
C LEU A 559 -20.41 21.32 -19.88
N HIS A 560 -19.92 20.81 -20.99
CA HIS A 560 -19.07 21.54 -21.94
C HIS A 560 -19.91 21.93 -23.15
N TYR A 561 -19.92 23.23 -23.47
CA TYR A 561 -20.60 23.76 -24.64
C TYR A 561 -19.68 23.78 -25.86
N ASP A 562 -20.28 23.81 -27.05
CA ASP A 562 -19.57 23.83 -28.34
C ASP A 562 -18.75 25.10 -28.60
N ASP A 563 -18.93 26.15 -27.79
CA ASP A 563 -18.12 27.38 -27.81
C ASP A 563 -16.94 27.35 -26.81
N GLY A 564 -16.72 26.23 -26.13
CA GLY A 564 -15.65 26.02 -25.15
C GLY A 564 -15.97 26.51 -23.73
N THR A 565 -17.12 27.16 -23.51
CA THR A 565 -17.55 27.51 -22.13
C THR A 565 -18.12 26.30 -21.40
N THR A 566 -18.17 26.35 -20.07
CA THR A 566 -18.72 25.27 -19.24
C THR A 566 -19.84 25.75 -18.34
N ALA A 567 -20.66 24.82 -17.86
CA ALA A 567 -21.63 25.01 -16.79
C ALA A 567 -21.65 23.79 -15.88
N THR A 568 -22.18 23.96 -14.68
CA THR A 568 -22.26 22.93 -13.64
C THR A 568 -23.70 22.51 -13.41
N ALA A 569 -23.91 21.22 -13.16
CA ALA A 569 -25.21 20.71 -12.76
C ALA A 569 -25.06 19.73 -11.59
N ASN A 570 -26.06 19.66 -10.72
CA ASN A 570 -26.11 18.67 -9.64
C ASN A 570 -27.37 17.82 -9.74
N ILE A 571 -27.21 16.50 -9.55
CA ILE A 571 -28.28 15.53 -9.36
C ILE A 571 -28.34 15.20 -7.87
N PRO A 572 -29.37 15.65 -7.13
CA PRO A 572 -29.48 15.35 -5.71
C PRO A 572 -30.06 13.95 -5.47
N ILE A 573 -29.79 13.41 -4.28
CA ILE A 573 -30.40 12.16 -3.78
C ILE A 573 -31.50 12.41 -2.73
N GLU A 574 -31.48 13.58 -2.10
CA GLU A 574 -32.46 14.01 -1.09
C GLU A 574 -33.05 15.38 -1.47
N PHE A 575 -33.75 16.03 -0.54
CA PHE A 575 -34.27 17.39 -0.75
C PHE A 575 -33.17 18.45 -0.77
N TRP A 576 -31.99 18.12 -0.24
CA TRP A 576 -30.83 19.01 -0.28
C TRP A 576 -30.29 19.16 -1.71
N ARG A 577 -29.96 20.40 -2.07
CA ARG A 577 -29.39 20.77 -3.36
C ARG A 577 -28.08 21.48 -3.13
N LYS A 578 -27.04 21.07 -3.85
CA LYS A 578 -25.72 21.67 -3.71
C LYS A 578 -25.75 23.15 -4.13
N PRO A 579 -25.35 24.09 -3.27
CA PRO A 579 -25.33 25.51 -3.61
C PRO A 579 -24.28 25.79 -4.68
N GLY A 580 -24.46 26.88 -5.43
CA GLY A 580 -23.48 27.35 -6.43
C GLY A 580 -23.50 26.63 -7.78
N MET A 581 -24.48 25.75 -8.01
CA MET A 581 -24.65 25.02 -9.28
C MET A 581 -25.51 25.80 -10.28
N ASP A 582 -25.12 25.81 -11.56
CA ASP A 582 -25.90 26.49 -12.62
C ASP A 582 -27.24 25.80 -12.86
N PHE A 583 -27.27 24.47 -12.76
CA PHE A 583 -28.48 23.66 -12.93
C PHE A 583 -28.69 22.69 -11.76
N ASN A 584 -29.93 22.62 -11.29
CA ASN A 584 -30.37 21.70 -10.26
C ASN A 584 -31.34 20.70 -10.88
N LEU A 585 -30.85 19.49 -11.15
CA LEU A 585 -31.62 18.48 -11.87
C LEU A 585 -32.63 17.77 -10.94
N PRO A 586 -33.60 17.03 -11.49
CA PRO A 586 -34.48 16.18 -10.69
C PRO A 586 -33.71 15.20 -9.81
N ARG A 587 -34.34 14.76 -8.71
CA ARG A 587 -33.73 13.80 -7.79
C ARG A 587 -33.56 12.45 -8.48
N TRP A 588 -32.41 11.80 -8.31
CA TRP A 588 -32.25 10.38 -8.67
C TRP A 588 -32.83 9.52 -7.55
N GLY A 589 -33.81 8.67 -7.85
CA GLY A 589 -34.36 7.74 -6.87
C GLY A 589 -33.29 6.77 -6.36
N TRP A 590 -33.14 6.65 -5.04
CA TRP A 590 -32.09 5.86 -4.38
C TRP A 590 -32.09 4.35 -4.72
N MET A 591 -33.16 3.81 -5.30
CA MET A 591 -33.25 2.42 -5.80
C MET A 591 -33.17 2.31 -7.33
N GLU A 592 -33.13 3.43 -8.04
CA GLU A 592 -33.17 3.45 -9.50
C GLU A 592 -31.78 3.23 -10.08
N ARG A 593 -31.67 2.27 -11.00
CA ARG A 593 -30.40 1.93 -11.67
C ARG A 593 -30.10 2.79 -12.88
N LYS A 594 -31.13 3.45 -13.42
CA LYS A 594 -31.08 4.32 -14.57
C LYS A 594 -31.67 5.66 -14.19
N TYR A 595 -31.10 6.72 -14.72
CA TYR A 595 -31.60 8.07 -14.55
C TYR A 595 -31.63 8.79 -15.89
N ARG A 596 -32.65 9.62 -16.07
CA ARG A 596 -32.83 10.44 -17.26
C ARG A 596 -33.34 11.79 -16.84
N ALA A 597 -32.61 12.84 -17.22
CA ALA A 597 -33.05 14.21 -17.06
C ALA A 597 -33.06 14.93 -18.40
N THR A 598 -34.09 15.74 -18.62
CA THR A 598 -34.17 16.65 -19.76
C THR A 598 -34.39 18.06 -19.24
N PHE A 599 -33.56 19.01 -19.64
CA PHE A 599 -33.57 20.39 -19.16
C PHE A 599 -33.10 21.36 -20.26
N ALA A 600 -33.42 22.65 -20.08
CA ALA A 600 -33.05 23.68 -21.04
C ALA A 600 -31.65 24.25 -20.73
N THR A 601 -30.78 24.30 -21.73
CA THR A 601 -29.47 24.95 -21.68
C THR A 601 -29.43 26.14 -22.64
N PRO A 602 -28.64 27.19 -22.32
CA PRO A 602 -28.53 28.38 -23.17
C PRO A 602 -27.78 28.09 -24.48
N LYS A 603 -26.92 27.07 -24.49
CA LYS A 603 -26.03 26.71 -25.60
C LYS A 603 -26.07 25.20 -25.82
N ARG A 604 -25.58 24.78 -26.99
CA ARG A 604 -25.51 23.36 -27.34
C ARG A 604 -24.45 22.68 -26.49
N VAL A 605 -24.87 21.72 -25.67
CA VAL A 605 -23.94 20.85 -24.93
C VAL A 605 -23.25 19.91 -25.93
N GLU A 606 -21.93 19.92 -25.92
CA GLU A 606 -21.09 19.02 -26.70
C GLU A 606 -20.76 17.75 -25.90
N LYS A 607 -20.38 17.92 -24.64
CA LYS A 607 -19.85 16.88 -23.75
C LYS A 607 -20.36 17.07 -22.31
N VAL A 608 -20.58 15.97 -21.60
CA VAL A 608 -20.90 15.96 -20.16
C VAL A 608 -19.90 15.07 -19.44
N VAL A 609 -19.49 15.47 -18.23
CA VAL A 609 -18.58 14.75 -17.35
C VAL A 609 -19.22 14.59 -15.96
N VAL A 610 -19.20 13.38 -15.39
CA VAL A 610 -19.60 13.06 -14.00
C VAL A 610 -18.40 13.19 -13.06
N ASP A 611 -18.64 13.77 -11.89
CA ASP A 611 -17.63 14.03 -10.84
C ASP A 611 -16.36 14.69 -11.42
N PRO A 612 -16.48 15.93 -11.92
CA PRO A 612 -15.33 16.67 -12.43
C PRO A 612 -14.27 16.93 -11.34
N SER A 613 -14.65 16.85 -10.05
CA SER A 613 -13.71 16.98 -8.92
C SER A 613 -12.80 15.78 -8.70
N LEU A 614 -13.10 14.63 -9.31
CA LEU A 614 -12.42 13.34 -9.07
C LEU A 614 -12.45 12.89 -7.60
N SER A 615 -13.47 13.34 -6.86
CA SER A 615 -13.57 13.14 -5.41
C SER A 615 -14.20 11.80 -5.07
N MET A 616 -15.10 11.31 -5.92
CA MET A 616 -15.77 10.04 -5.72
C MET A 616 -14.82 8.89 -6.01
N LEU A 617 -14.90 7.83 -5.20
CA LEU A 617 -14.22 6.56 -5.42
C LEU A 617 -14.91 5.74 -6.55
N ASP A 618 -15.09 6.36 -7.70
CA ASP A 618 -15.67 5.75 -8.90
C ASP A 618 -14.63 4.88 -9.60
N LEU A 619 -14.84 3.57 -9.57
CA LEU A 619 -13.85 2.59 -10.01
C LEU A 619 -13.61 2.61 -11.53
N ASP A 620 -14.54 3.13 -12.33
CA ASP A 620 -14.43 3.13 -13.79
C ASP A 620 -14.76 4.49 -14.40
N ARG A 621 -13.83 5.42 -14.26
CA ARG A 621 -14.03 6.78 -14.77
C ARG A 621 -13.93 6.89 -16.29
N THR A 622 -13.57 5.81 -16.99
CA THR A 622 -13.56 5.81 -18.47
C THR A 622 -14.96 5.97 -19.06
N ASN A 623 -15.99 5.71 -18.25
CA ASN A 623 -17.40 5.81 -18.62
C ASN A 623 -18.10 7.07 -18.01
N ASN A 624 -17.36 7.93 -17.29
CA ASN A 624 -17.89 9.14 -16.66
C ASN A 624 -18.07 10.30 -17.64
N THR A 625 -17.80 10.08 -18.93
CA THR A 625 -17.81 11.11 -19.95
C THR A 625 -18.58 10.63 -21.17
N ALA A 626 -19.47 11.46 -21.71
CA ALA A 626 -20.08 11.23 -23.01
C ALA A 626 -20.32 12.52 -23.78
N SER A 627 -20.17 12.43 -25.10
CA SER A 627 -20.40 13.49 -26.07
C SER A 627 -21.71 13.27 -26.84
N THR A 628 -22.26 14.31 -27.46
CA THR A 628 -23.53 14.23 -28.22
C THR A 628 -23.44 13.47 -29.55
N GLY A 629 -22.24 13.08 -29.99
CA GLY A 629 -22.03 12.28 -31.19
C GLY A 629 -21.83 10.80 -30.89
N PHE A 630 -22.60 9.91 -31.52
CA PHE A 630 -22.46 8.45 -31.36
C PHE A 630 -21.02 7.96 -31.62
N LEU A 631 -20.35 8.47 -32.67
CA LEU A 631 -18.98 8.10 -32.99
C LEU A 631 -17.96 8.58 -31.94
N ALA A 632 -18.26 9.68 -31.24
CA ALA A 632 -17.36 10.25 -30.23
C ALA A 632 -17.30 9.42 -28.93
N ASN A 633 -18.28 8.53 -28.71
CA ASN A 633 -18.36 7.67 -27.52
C ASN A 633 -17.96 6.22 -27.78
N LEU A 634 -17.46 5.89 -28.98
CA LEU A 634 -17.03 4.53 -29.32
C LEU A 634 -15.75 4.11 -28.58
N LEU A 635 -14.93 5.07 -28.14
CA LEU A 635 -13.71 4.84 -27.38
C LEU A 635 -13.70 5.75 -26.15
N PRO A 636 -13.12 5.29 -25.03
CA PRO A 636 -12.95 6.13 -23.85
C PRO A 636 -12.04 7.31 -24.17
N GLU A 637 -12.24 8.42 -23.46
CA GLU A 637 -11.35 9.57 -23.57
C GLU A 637 -9.92 9.12 -23.25
N SER A 638 -8.99 9.42 -24.15
CA SER A 638 -7.65 8.87 -24.12
C SER A 638 -6.59 9.96 -24.13
N SER A 639 -5.54 9.77 -23.32
CA SER A 639 -4.33 10.60 -23.37
C SER A 639 -3.27 9.88 -24.21
N VAL A 640 -2.77 10.53 -25.26
CA VAL A 640 -1.81 9.92 -26.19
C VAL A 640 -0.44 10.55 -25.98
N GLY A 641 0.53 9.75 -25.53
CA GLY A 641 1.92 10.15 -25.30
C GLY A 641 2.89 9.44 -26.24
N TRP A 642 3.88 10.15 -26.76
CA TRP A 642 5.00 9.58 -27.50
C TRP A 642 6.10 9.20 -26.52
N TRP A 643 6.47 7.92 -26.45
CA TRP A 643 7.50 7.41 -25.53
C TRP A 643 7.26 7.65 -24.02
N THR A 644 6.13 8.26 -23.64
CA THR A 644 5.78 8.59 -22.26
C THR A 644 5.61 7.33 -21.41
N ARG A 645 6.24 7.29 -20.24
CA ARG A 645 6.22 6.13 -19.34
C ARG A 645 5.04 6.20 -18.36
N TRP A 646 3.84 5.85 -18.82
CA TRP A 646 2.62 5.78 -17.98
C TRP A 646 2.59 4.57 -17.03
N GLU A 647 3.65 3.78 -16.96
CA GLU A 647 3.74 2.53 -16.18
C GLU A 647 3.64 2.76 -14.65
N TYR A 648 3.78 4.02 -14.18
CA TYR A 648 3.81 4.37 -12.76
C TYR A 648 2.71 5.37 -12.32
N SER A 649 2.02 6.03 -13.26
CA SER A 649 1.02 7.05 -12.95
C SER A 649 0.07 7.25 -14.14
N GLN A 650 -0.99 6.44 -14.24
CA GLN A 650 -2.03 6.64 -15.26
C GLN A 650 -3.01 7.73 -14.79
N PRO A 651 -3.44 8.65 -15.67
CA PRO A 651 -4.48 9.62 -15.33
C PRO A 651 -5.77 8.89 -14.91
N LEU A 652 -6.37 9.30 -13.79
CA LEU A 652 -7.55 8.62 -13.25
C LEU A 652 -8.75 8.72 -14.20
N GLU A 653 -8.81 9.79 -14.97
CA GLU A 653 -9.94 10.19 -15.81
C GLU A 653 -9.81 9.74 -17.27
N LYS A 654 -8.66 9.21 -17.70
CA LYS A 654 -8.38 8.90 -19.11
C LYS A 654 -7.73 7.54 -19.29
N TYR A 655 -8.02 6.93 -20.43
CA TYR A 655 -7.26 5.79 -20.92
C TYR A 655 -5.89 6.28 -21.43
N ALA A 656 -4.80 5.79 -20.85
CA ALA A 656 -3.46 6.20 -21.27
C ALA A 656 -3.03 5.37 -22.48
N ILE A 657 -2.60 6.03 -23.56
CA ILE A 657 -2.05 5.39 -24.76
C ILE A 657 -0.62 5.87 -24.96
N ARG A 658 0.32 4.93 -24.97
CA ARG A 658 1.70 5.14 -25.34
C ARG A 658 1.94 4.71 -26.78
N LEU A 659 2.43 5.64 -27.59
CA LEU A 659 2.87 5.42 -28.95
C LEU A 659 4.39 5.33 -29.03
N ARG A 660 4.92 4.31 -29.70
CA ARG A 660 6.37 4.14 -29.89
C ARG A 660 6.70 3.45 -31.22
N PRO A 661 7.55 4.04 -32.08
CA PRO A 661 8.17 3.30 -33.15
C PRO A 661 9.11 2.24 -32.57
N THR A 662 9.30 1.16 -33.31
CA THR A 662 10.15 0.04 -32.92
C THR A 662 10.91 -0.46 -34.13
N LEU A 663 12.10 -0.99 -33.89
CA LEU A 663 12.91 -1.63 -34.92
C LEU A 663 13.30 -3.01 -34.44
N TRP A 664 12.83 -4.03 -35.15
CA TRP A 664 13.22 -5.42 -34.90
C TRP A 664 14.07 -5.94 -36.05
N TYR A 665 14.71 -7.07 -35.84
CA TYR A 665 15.39 -7.81 -36.88
C TYR A 665 14.98 -9.27 -36.73
N ALA A 666 14.60 -9.91 -37.84
CA ALA A 666 14.35 -11.34 -37.92
C ALA A 666 15.11 -11.94 -39.09
N GLN A 667 15.80 -13.07 -38.92
CA GLN A 667 16.65 -13.60 -40.01
C GLN A 667 15.86 -13.97 -41.29
N ALA A 668 14.63 -14.44 -41.12
CA ALA A 668 13.72 -14.74 -42.22
C ALA A 668 13.18 -13.46 -42.90
N ASP A 669 13.01 -12.38 -42.13
CA ASP A 669 12.27 -11.16 -42.54
C ASP A 669 13.13 -9.91 -42.71
N GLY A 670 14.42 -9.99 -42.38
CA GLY A 670 15.31 -8.85 -42.35
C GLY A 670 14.97 -7.87 -41.23
N VAL A 671 15.26 -6.59 -41.47
CA VAL A 671 14.89 -5.50 -40.56
C VAL A 671 13.37 -5.31 -40.61
N GLN A 672 12.78 -5.06 -39.45
CA GLN A 672 11.34 -4.94 -39.24
C GLN A 672 11.03 -3.60 -38.55
N PRO A 673 11.02 -2.48 -39.30
CA PRO A 673 10.48 -1.24 -38.77
C PRO A 673 8.99 -1.44 -38.45
N GLY A 674 8.58 -0.90 -37.32
CA GLY A 674 7.22 -1.05 -36.85
C GLY A 674 6.82 0.03 -35.86
N PHE A 675 5.61 -0.12 -35.38
CA PHE A 675 4.98 0.82 -34.47
C PHE A 675 4.13 0.06 -33.46
N VAL A 676 4.19 0.48 -32.21
CA VAL A 676 3.40 -0.11 -31.13
C VAL A 676 2.62 0.98 -30.41
N ALA A 677 1.33 0.72 -30.24
CA ALA A 677 0.46 1.39 -29.29
C ALA A 677 0.23 0.45 -28.11
N ASP A 678 0.70 0.83 -26.93
CA ASP A 678 0.39 0.14 -25.66
C ASP A 678 -0.47 1.09 -24.84
N GLY A 679 -1.65 0.66 -24.40
CA GLY A 679 -2.52 1.47 -23.57
C GLY A 679 -3.03 0.73 -22.35
N GLY A 680 -3.39 1.49 -21.33
CA GLY A 680 -3.88 0.97 -20.06
C GLY A 680 -4.73 1.95 -19.28
N TYR A 681 -5.53 1.40 -18.37
CA TYR A 681 -6.30 2.10 -17.36
C TYR A 681 -6.13 1.44 -16.00
N ILE A 682 -6.05 2.28 -14.97
CA ILE A 682 -5.77 2.06 -13.54
C ILE A 682 -5.68 0.57 -13.13
N TYR A 683 -4.55 0.19 -12.52
CA TYR A 683 -4.31 -1.17 -11.97
C TYR A 683 -4.59 -2.32 -12.94
N ASP A 684 -4.29 -2.12 -14.23
CA ASP A 684 -4.52 -3.08 -15.30
C ASP A 684 -6.00 -3.48 -15.45
N ARG A 685 -6.94 -2.59 -15.10
CA ARG A 685 -8.38 -2.85 -15.24
C ARG A 685 -8.77 -3.03 -16.72
N TYR A 686 -8.20 -2.18 -17.57
CA TYR A 686 -8.28 -2.30 -19.03
C TYR A 686 -6.89 -2.10 -19.61
N ASN A 687 -6.40 -3.05 -20.38
CA ASN A 687 -5.11 -2.97 -21.06
C ASN A 687 -5.28 -3.42 -22.51
N ALA A 688 -4.70 -2.65 -23.42
CA ALA A 688 -4.71 -2.97 -24.84
C ALA A 688 -3.33 -2.76 -25.43
N LYS A 689 -2.95 -3.62 -26.35
CA LYS A 689 -1.71 -3.49 -27.12
C LYS A 689 -2.01 -3.77 -28.57
N ALA A 690 -1.45 -2.95 -29.45
CA ALA A 690 -1.46 -3.15 -30.89
C ALA A 690 -0.09 -2.81 -31.46
N GLY A 691 0.60 -3.82 -32.00
CA GLY A 691 1.84 -3.67 -32.74
C GLY A 691 1.65 -4.00 -34.21
N LEU A 692 2.33 -3.26 -35.09
CA LEU A 692 2.44 -3.52 -36.52
C LEU A 692 3.91 -3.44 -36.95
N TYR A 693 4.38 -4.40 -37.72
CA TYR A 693 5.77 -4.51 -38.15
C TYR A 693 5.83 -4.86 -39.64
N TYR A 694 6.65 -4.14 -40.40
CA TYR A 694 6.85 -4.40 -41.83
C TYR A 694 8.14 -5.18 -42.07
N ASN A 695 8.04 -6.35 -42.66
CA ASN A 695 9.15 -7.27 -42.86
C ASN A 695 9.87 -6.95 -44.18
N VAL A 696 11.01 -6.26 -44.13
CA VAL A 696 11.70 -5.73 -45.33
C VAL A 696 12.10 -6.82 -46.33
N LYS A 697 12.47 -8.02 -45.88
CA LYS A 697 12.92 -9.12 -46.74
C LYS A 697 11.77 -9.96 -47.30
N SER A 698 10.70 -10.16 -46.54
CA SER A 698 9.58 -11.02 -46.94
C SER A 698 8.38 -10.25 -47.51
N GLY A 699 8.34 -8.92 -47.35
CA GLY A 699 7.25 -8.06 -47.79
C GLY A 699 5.95 -8.22 -46.97
N ARG A 700 6.01 -8.97 -45.86
CA ARG A 700 4.87 -9.25 -45.00
C ARG A 700 4.65 -8.19 -43.94
N VAL A 701 3.44 -8.19 -43.37
CA VAL A 701 3.09 -7.41 -42.18
C VAL A 701 2.82 -8.36 -41.02
N ASP A 702 3.58 -8.19 -39.96
CA ASP A 702 3.40 -8.87 -38.67
C ASP A 702 2.62 -7.96 -37.72
N TYR A 703 1.85 -8.57 -36.82
CA TYR A 703 0.99 -7.84 -35.89
C TYR A 703 0.91 -8.51 -34.51
N ASP A 704 0.71 -7.72 -33.46
CA ASP A 704 0.51 -8.20 -32.08
C ASP A 704 -0.60 -7.38 -31.44
N VAL A 705 -1.81 -7.94 -31.45
CA VAL A 705 -3.00 -7.33 -30.84
C VAL A 705 -3.37 -8.11 -29.59
N ARG A 706 -3.46 -7.42 -28.45
CA ARG A 706 -3.85 -8.01 -27.16
C ARG A 706 -4.79 -7.07 -26.43
N TYR A 707 -5.75 -7.65 -25.73
CA TYR A 707 -6.64 -6.95 -24.81
C TYR A 707 -6.77 -7.75 -23.53
N ASN A 708 -6.56 -7.13 -22.39
CA ASN A 708 -6.76 -7.71 -21.06
C ASN A 708 -7.73 -6.82 -20.29
N SER A 709 -8.70 -7.42 -19.62
CA SER A 709 -9.57 -6.69 -18.69
C SER A 709 -10.06 -7.56 -17.54
N THR A 710 -10.50 -6.92 -16.46
CA THR A 710 -11.30 -7.57 -15.42
C THR A 710 -12.57 -8.21 -15.99
N PHE A 711 -12.89 -9.43 -15.53
CA PHE A 711 -14.04 -10.20 -16.00
C PHE A 711 -15.07 -10.40 -14.87
N GLY A 712 -15.99 -9.45 -14.73
CA GLY A 712 -16.90 -9.35 -13.58
C GLY A 712 -17.80 -10.56 -13.33
N LEU A 713 -18.14 -11.35 -14.36
CA LEU A 713 -19.01 -12.54 -14.22
C LEU A 713 -18.41 -13.62 -13.29
N LEU A 714 -17.09 -13.66 -13.14
CA LEU A 714 -16.41 -14.57 -12.22
C LEU A 714 -15.94 -13.88 -10.93
N GLY A 715 -16.32 -12.62 -10.70
CA GLY A 715 -15.92 -11.78 -9.56
C GLY A 715 -14.67 -10.93 -9.83
N GLN A 716 -14.40 -9.95 -8.95
CA GLN A 716 -13.40 -8.87 -9.13
C GLN A 716 -11.97 -9.37 -9.39
N GLN A 717 -11.58 -10.51 -8.84
CA GLN A 717 -10.25 -11.11 -9.06
C GLN A 717 -10.15 -11.99 -10.33
N SER A 718 -10.99 -11.73 -11.33
CA SER A 718 -11.00 -12.48 -12.59
C SER A 718 -10.62 -11.60 -13.75
N ARG A 719 -9.92 -12.15 -14.74
CA ARG A 719 -9.49 -11.45 -15.94
C ARG A 719 -9.81 -12.25 -17.19
N VAL A 720 -10.05 -11.53 -18.28
CA VAL A 720 -10.11 -12.06 -19.64
C VAL A 720 -8.97 -11.45 -20.45
N ASP A 721 -8.24 -12.30 -21.14
CA ASP A 721 -7.23 -11.95 -22.12
C ASP A 721 -7.76 -12.37 -23.50
N LEU A 722 -7.75 -11.46 -24.46
CA LEU A 722 -7.99 -11.72 -25.88
C LEU A 722 -6.70 -11.41 -26.63
N PHE A 723 -6.33 -12.24 -27.59
CA PHE A 723 -5.13 -11.98 -28.38
C PHE A 723 -5.28 -12.45 -29.82
N ALA A 724 -4.60 -11.73 -30.72
CA ALA A 724 -4.40 -12.09 -32.10
C ALA A 724 -3.00 -11.62 -32.53
N THR A 725 -2.14 -12.55 -32.91
CA THR A 725 -0.75 -12.26 -33.26
C THR A 725 -0.35 -12.94 -34.54
N ASN A 726 0.43 -12.27 -35.39
CA ASN A 726 1.17 -12.86 -36.50
C ASN A 726 2.64 -12.53 -36.30
N ASN A 727 3.39 -13.49 -35.77
CA ASN A 727 4.83 -13.34 -35.51
C ASN A 727 5.54 -14.55 -36.09
N ASP A 728 6.66 -14.31 -36.79
CA ASP A 728 7.51 -15.36 -37.34
C ASP A 728 6.77 -16.40 -38.22
N GLY A 729 5.74 -15.94 -38.93
CA GLY A 729 4.93 -16.79 -39.82
C GLY A 729 3.96 -17.72 -39.13
N VAL A 730 3.67 -17.49 -37.85
CA VAL A 730 2.61 -18.18 -37.11
C VAL A 730 1.55 -17.15 -36.73
N GLN A 731 0.32 -17.40 -37.21
CA GLN A 731 -0.85 -16.69 -36.75
C GLN A 731 -1.44 -17.43 -35.55
N LYS A 732 -1.73 -16.69 -34.47
CA LYS A 732 -2.41 -17.18 -33.28
C LYS A 732 -3.56 -16.26 -32.95
N TRP A 733 -4.68 -16.83 -32.52
CA TRP A 733 -5.74 -16.05 -31.88
C TRP A 733 -6.48 -16.91 -30.87
N GLY A 734 -6.97 -16.28 -29.81
CA GLY A 734 -7.61 -16.99 -28.73
C GLY A 734 -8.03 -16.10 -27.58
N PHE A 735 -8.45 -16.74 -26.51
CA PHE A 735 -8.74 -16.10 -25.25
C PHE A 735 -8.19 -16.91 -24.07
N GLN A 736 -7.99 -16.23 -22.94
CA GLN A 736 -7.70 -16.85 -21.66
C GLN A 736 -8.54 -16.18 -20.56
N LEU A 737 -9.20 -16.98 -19.75
CA LEU A 737 -9.84 -16.57 -18.51
C LEU A 737 -8.92 -16.92 -17.35
N THR A 738 -8.72 -15.97 -16.44
CA THR A 738 -7.94 -16.17 -15.21
C THR A 738 -8.82 -15.84 -14.01
N LYS A 739 -8.84 -16.69 -12.99
CA LYS A 739 -9.49 -16.45 -11.70
C LYS A 739 -8.47 -16.58 -10.59
N LYS A 740 -8.19 -15.50 -9.88
CA LYS A 740 -7.44 -15.52 -8.62
C LYS A 740 -8.42 -15.68 -7.47
N LEU A 741 -8.08 -16.55 -6.51
CA LEU A 741 -8.83 -16.64 -5.26
C LEU A 741 -8.17 -15.71 -4.22
N PRO A 742 -8.95 -14.83 -3.56
CA PRO A 742 -8.46 -14.04 -2.45
C PRO A 742 -8.13 -14.98 -1.29
N MET A 743 -6.97 -14.79 -0.66
CA MET A 743 -6.63 -15.42 0.61
C MET A 743 -6.76 -14.38 1.73
N PRO A 744 -7.16 -14.76 2.95
CA PRO A 744 -7.57 -13.82 4.00
C PRO A 744 -6.46 -12.91 4.54
N THR A 745 -5.19 -13.11 4.18
CA THR A 745 -4.08 -12.34 4.77
C THR A 745 -3.04 -11.96 3.72
N ALA A 746 -2.54 -10.72 3.77
CA ALA A 746 -1.59 -10.18 2.78
C ALA A 746 -0.22 -10.90 2.76
N ALA A 747 0.04 -11.67 3.81
CA ALA A 747 1.35 -12.22 4.10
C ALA A 747 1.40 -13.75 3.78
N GLN A 748 0.25 -14.42 3.62
CA GLN A 748 0.13 -15.67 2.87
C GLN A 748 -0.23 -15.37 1.41
N TYR A 749 0.57 -14.53 0.75
CA TYR A 749 0.38 -14.18 -0.67
C TYR A 749 0.75 -15.37 -1.56
N SER A 750 -0.10 -16.41 -1.49
CA SER A 750 -0.06 -17.59 -2.32
C SER A 750 -1.32 -17.63 -3.15
N PRO A 751 -1.47 -16.69 -4.11
CA PRO A 751 -2.70 -16.57 -4.87
C PRO A 751 -2.92 -17.85 -5.66
N HIS A 752 -3.94 -18.61 -5.27
CA HIS A 752 -4.46 -19.69 -6.11
C HIS A 752 -5.02 -19.05 -7.37
N THR A 753 -4.41 -19.36 -8.52
CA THR A 753 -4.76 -18.80 -9.81
C THR A 753 -5.20 -19.92 -10.73
N PHE A 754 -6.47 -19.92 -11.10
CA PHE A 754 -7.02 -20.81 -12.11
C PHE A 754 -6.99 -20.12 -13.46
N ARG A 755 -6.65 -20.86 -14.51
CA ARG A 755 -6.63 -20.39 -15.90
C ARG A 755 -7.41 -21.35 -16.78
N LEU A 756 -8.14 -20.81 -17.74
CA LEU A 756 -8.78 -21.55 -18.83
C LEU A 756 -8.51 -20.79 -20.12
N ALA A 757 -7.83 -21.39 -21.09
CA ALA A 757 -7.57 -20.76 -22.37
C ALA A 757 -8.03 -21.63 -23.54
N ALA A 758 -8.39 -20.97 -24.63
CA ALA A 758 -8.63 -21.61 -25.91
C ALA A 758 -7.95 -20.78 -27.01
N GLU A 759 -7.09 -21.40 -27.80
CA GLU A 759 -6.33 -20.74 -28.84
C GLU A 759 -6.30 -21.56 -30.13
N ARG A 760 -6.18 -20.88 -31.25
CA ARG A 760 -5.99 -21.46 -32.58
C ARG A 760 -4.71 -20.94 -33.18
N GLU A 761 -3.90 -21.85 -33.70
CA GLU A 761 -2.64 -21.54 -34.37
C GLU A 761 -2.68 -22.00 -35.83
N VAL A 762 -2.18 -21.18 -36.74
CA VAL A 762 -2.08 -21.45 -38.18
C VAL A 762 -0.72 -20.99 -38.70
N LEU A 763 -0.06 -21.84 -39.48
CA LEU A 763 1.19 -21.50 -40.15
C LEU A 763 0.88 -20.73 -41.45
N VAL A 764 1.43 -19.53 -41.59
CA VAL A 764 1.18 -18.62 -42.73
C VAL A 764 2.51 -18.11 -43.28
N GLY A 765 3.33 -19.02 -43.84
CA GLY A 765 4.57 -18.62 -44.50
C GLY A 765 5.51 -19.80 -44.81
N PRO A 766 5.96 -19.96 -46.08
CA PRO A 766 6.85 -21.06 -46.46
C PRO A 766 8.34 -20.82 -46.14
N ASN A 767 8.72 -19.57 -45.83
CA ASN A 767 10.12 -19.13 -45.75
C ASN A 767 10.70 -19.08 -44.33
N TYR A 768 9.89 -19.37 -43.30
CA TYR A 768 10.40 -19.50 -41.94
C TYR A 768 10.98 -20.89 -41.80
N PRO A 769 12.22 -21.04 -41.30
CA PRO A 769 12.73 -22.33 -40.90
C PRO A 769 12.00 -22.76 -39.62
N ASN A 770 10.72 -23.11 -39.73
CA ASN A 770 10.03 -23.90 -38.72
C ASN A 770 10.32 -25.37 -39.03
N ALA A 771 11.49 -25.85 -38.60
CA ALA A 771 11.73 -27.27 -38.30
C ALA A 771 10.84 -27.80 -37.14
N LEU A 772 9.67 -27.18 -36.92
CA LEU A 772 8.58 -27.64 -36.05
C LEU A 772 7.37 -28.13 -36.85
N ALA A 773 7.37 -27.97 -38.17
CA ALA A 773 6.31 -28.52 -39.01
C ALA A 773 6.79 -28.89 -40.42
N PRO A 774 7.24 -30.14 -40.62
CA PRO A 774 6.90 -30.87 -41.84
C PRO A 774 5.40 -31.27 -41.85
N TRP A 775 4.58 -30.74 -40.94
CA TRP A 775 3.14 -30.91 -40.93
C TRP A 775 2.53 -30.02 -42.03
N SER A 776 2.02 -30.66 -43.06
CA SER A 776 1.22 -30.07 -44.13
C SER A 776 0.12 -29.13 -43.60
N GLY A 777 0.32 -27.82 -43.80
CA GLY A 777 -0.71 -26.79 -44.08
C GLY A 777 -1.97 -26.60 -43.21
N GLY A 778 -2.14 -27.31 -42.08
CA GLY A 778 -3.41 -27.33 -41.33
C GLY A 778 -3.45 -26.47 -40.06
N PRO A 779 -4.64 -25.96 -39.66
CA PRO A 779 -4.85 -25.27 -38.38
C PRO A 779 -4.77 -26.22 -37.18
N SER A 780 -4.43 -25.69 -36.01
CA SER A 780 -4.48 -26.44 -34.74
C SER A 780 -5.24 -25.67 -33.67
N ASN A 781 -6.11 -26.35 -32.92
CA ASN A 781 -6.87 -25.78 -31.80
C ASN A 781 -6.30 -26.34 -30.49
N ILE A 782 -6.08 -25.48 -29.49
CA ILE A 782 -5.51 -25.82 -28.18
C ILE A 782 -6.48 -25.33 -27.11
N ILE A 783 -6.91 -26.22 -26.21
CA ILE A 783 -7.67 -25.85 -25.00
C ILE A 783 -6.78 -26.15 -23.81
N SER A 784 -6.52 -25.15 -22.97
CA SER A 784 -5.70 -25.31 -21.78
C SER A 784 -6.38 -24.94 -20.47
N PHE A 785 -6.06 -25.71 -19.43
CA PHE A 785 -6.47 -25.48 -18.04
C PHE A 785 -5.19 -25.28 -17.26
N GLY A 786 -5.14 -24.31 -16.37
CA GLY A 786 -3.99 -24.02 -15.53
C GLY A 786 -4.40 -23.86 -14.08
N TYR A 787 -3.63 -24.39 -13.14
CA TYR A 787 -3.73 -24.05 -11.74
C TYR A 787 -2.34 -23.69 -11.23
N GLN A 788 -2.20 -22.45 -10.79
CA GLN A 788 -1.00 -21.93 -10.16
C GLN A 788 -1.23 -21.70 -8.67
N PHE A 789 -0.31 -22.16 -7.83
CA PHE A 789 -0.25 -21.79 -6.42
C PHE A 789 1.21 -21.51 -6.05
N ALA A 790 1.46 -20.46 -5.27
CA ALA A 790 2.82 -20.01 -4.95
C ALA A 790 3.04 -19.80 -3.45
N THR A 791 3.70 -20.69 -2.70
CA THR A 791 3.97 -20.42 -1.26
C THR A 791 5.15 -19.50 -1.07
N LEU A 792 4.98 -18.47 -0.24
CA LEU A 792 6.05 -17.68 0.32
C LEU A 792 6.27 -18.12 1.78
N GLN A 793 7.38 -18.78 2.07
CA GLN A 793 7.84 -18.99 3.45
C GLN A 793 9.19 -18.30 3.66
N ARG A 794 9.25 -17.38 4.63
CA ARG A 794 10.50 -16.84 5.18
C ARG A 794 10.96 -17.71 6.34
N LEU A 795 12.18 -18.23 6.28
CA LEU A 795 12.83 -18.91 7.40
C LEU A 795 14.01 -18.05 7.90
N GLY A 796 13.73 -16.90 8.51
CA GLY A 796 14.74 -15.94 8.97
C GLY A 796 15.37 -15.08 7.85
N ASN A 797 16.42 -14.32 8.20
CA ASN A 797 16.99 -13.25 7.33
C ASN A 797 17.69 -13.74 6.05
N PHE A 798 17.94 -15.04 5.90
CA PHE A 798 18.75 -15.59 4.80
C PHE A 798 18.00 -16.60 3.90
N PHE A 799 16.74 -16.93 4.23
CA PHE A 799 16.01 -18.03 3.60
C PHE A 799 14.64 -17.56 3.11
N ARG A 800 14.42 -17.67 1.80
CA ARG A 800 13.13 -17.42 1.16
C ARG A 800 12.81 -18.57 0.23
N THR A 801 11.75 -19.31 0.52
CA THR A 801 11.29 -20.40 -0.35
C THR A 801 10.04 -19.93 -1.09
N ASP A 802 10.13 -19.83 -2.42
CA ASP A 802 9.03 -19.53 -3.33
C ASP A 802 8.65 -20.84 -4.06
N LEU A 803 7.64 -21.58 -3.58
CA LEU A 803 7.22 -22.83 -4.22
C LEU A 803 6.02 -22.57 -5.14
N SER A 804 6.23 -22.57 -6.45
CA SER A 804 5.11 -22.53 -7.42
C SER A 804 4.76 -23.91 -7.98
N PHE A 805 3.47 -24.24 -7.97
CA PHE A 805 2.94 -25.43 -8.64
C PHE A 805 2.02 -24.97 -9.76
N ASP A 806 2.33 -25.35 -11.00
CA ASP A 806 1.62 -24.94 -12.21
C ASP A 806 1.09 -26.18 -12.98
N ALA A 807 -0.02 -26.76 -12.53
CA ALA A 807 -0.63 -27.87 -13.25
C ALA A 807 -1.30 -27.35 -14.53
N SER A 808 -0.96 -27.89 -15.70
CA SER A 808 -1.69 -27.58 -16.92
C SER A 808 -2.11 -28.80 -17.75
N PHE A 809 -3.24 -28.70 -18.43
CA PHE A 809 -3.63 -29.67 -19.45
C PHE A 809 -3.82 -28.95 -20.77
N ALA A 810 -3.44 -29.55 -21.90
CA ALA A 810 -3.66 -28.98 -23.21
C ALA A 810 -4.09 -30.05 -24.25
N SER A 811 -5.30 -29.94 -24.80
CA SER A 811 -5.73 -30.81 -25.92
C SER A 811 -5.49 -30.12 -27.26
N ARG A 812 -4.84 -30.79 -28.22
CA ARG A 812 -4.55 -30.24 -29.55
C ARG A 812 -5.22 -31.03 -30.66
N ILE A 813 -6.18 -30.41 -31.35
CA ILE A 813 -6.93 -31.05 -32.44
C ILE A 813 -6.49 -30.45 -33.78
N GLN A 814 -6.08 -31.29 -34.74
CA GLN A 814 -5.67 -30.93 -36.09
C GLN A 814 -6.74 -31.41 -37.10
N SER A 815 -7.09 -30.60 -38.10
CA SER A 815 -8.02 -31.01 -39.17
C SER A 815 -7.46 -30.73 -40.57
N GLY A 816 -7.33 -31.76 -41.42
CA GLY A 816 -6.88 -31.66 -42.81
C GLY A 816 -6.48 -33.03 -43.39
N GLY A 817 -6.67 -33.26 -44.69
CA GLY A 817 -6.71 -34.59 -45.31
C GLY A 817 -5.41 -35.43 -45.28
N GLU A 818 -5.65 -36.74 -45.24
CA GLU A 818 -4.75 -37.92 -45.35
C GLU A 818 -3.61 -38.04 -44.33
N ARG A 819 -3.89 -38.84 -43.29
CA ARG A 819 -3.09 -39.16 -42.08
C ARG A 819 -2.89 -38.00 -41.11
N GLN A 820 -3.91 -37.73 -40.30
CA GLN A 820 -3.81 -36.88 -39.11
C GLN A 820 -4.32 -37.64 -37.89
N GLY A 821 -3.45 -37.82 -36.89
CA GLY A 821 -3.82 -38.40 -35.60
C GLY A 821 -4.26 -37.31 -34.62
N GLU A 822 -5.31 -37.60 -33.85
CA GLU A 822 -5.68 -36.79 -32.67
C GLU A 822 -4.59 -36.94 -31.61
N PHE A 823 -3.98 -35.82 -31.19
CA PHE A 823 -2.91 -35.80 -30.20
C PHE A 823 -3.39 -35.03 -28.96
N THR A 824 -3.65 -35.74 -27.86
CA THR A 824 -3.92 -35.12 -26.56
C THR A 824 -2.64 -35.15 -25.71
N GLN A 825 -2.24 -34.03 -25.12
CA GLN A 825 -1.07 -33.92 -24.25
C GLN A 825 -1.48 -33.52 -22.82
N TRP A 826 -1.07 -34.32 -21.85
CA TRP A 826 -1.21 -33.99 -20.42
C TRP A 826 0.16 -33.51 -19.93
N ALA A 827 0.23 -32.42 -19.16
CA ALA A 827 1.50 -31.79 -18.80
C ALA A 827 1.46 -31.17 -17.39
N LEU A 828 1.78 -31.96 -16.37
CA LEU A 828 1.95 -31.40 -15.03
C LEU A 828 3.30 -30.68 -14.94
N GLN A 829 3.33 -29.36 -14.77
CA GLN A 829 4.56 -28.58 -14.59
C GLN A 829 4.69 -28.08 -13.14
N SER A 830 5.72 -28.51 -12.41
CA SER A 830 5.99 -27.97 -11.06
C SER A 830 7.23 -27.10 -11.11
N GLN A 831 7.14 -25.81 -10.77
CA GLN A 831 8.24 -24.85 -10.75
C GLN A 831 8.58 -24.41 -9.32
N GLY A 832 9.53 -25.07 -8.65
CA GLY A 832 9.94 -24.67 -7.29
C GLY A 832 11.19 -23.79 -7.31
N ALA A 833 11.20 -22.62 -6.67
CA ALA A 833 12.38 -21.76 -6.51
C ALA A 833 12.76 -21.58 -5.03
N TRP A 834 13.90 -22.14 -4.60
CA TRP A 834 14.36 -22.10 -3.21
C TRP A 834 15.56 -21.17 -3.10
N ARG A 835 15.47 -20.09 -2.32
CA ARG A 835 16.61 -19.20 -2.08
C ARG A 835 17.30 -19.55 -0.75
N TRP A 836 18.57 -19.93 -0.82
CA TRP A 836 19.42 -20.34 0.30
C TRP A 836 20.79 -19.64 0.20
N LEU A 837 21.14 -18.76 1.14
CA LEU A 837 22.45 -18.07 1.20
C LEU A 837 22.85 -17.38 -0.13
N GLY A 838 21.87 -16.80 -0.83
CA GLY A 838 22.07 -16.17 -2.14
C GLY A 838 21.91 -17.12 -3.34
N LEU A 839 21.97 -18.44 -3.13
CA LEU A 839 21.75 -19.47 -4.16
C LEU A 839 20.25 -19.71 -4.37
N GLN A 840 19.80 -19.74 -5.62
CA GLN A 840 18.43 -20.05 -6.02
C GLN A 840 18.37 -21.43 -6.67
N PHE A 841 17.63 -22.38 -6.11
CA PHE A 841 17.39 -23.70 -6.69
C PHE A 841 16.02 -23.74 -7.36
N GLY A 842 15.99 -23.86 -8.69
CA GLY A 842 14.82 -24.03 -9.53
C GLY A 842 14.60 -25.49 -9.92
N GLY A 843 13.40 -25.92 -10.24
CA GLY A 843 13.22 -27.16 -10.99
C GLY A 843 11.87 -27.28 -11.68
N ASP A 844 11.84 -27.97 -12.81
CA ASP A 844 10.65 -28.31 -13.58
C ASP A 844 10.49 -29.84 -13.58
N LEU A 845 9.32 -30.35 -13.18
CA LEU A 845 8.93 -31.73 -13.47
C LEU A 845 7.84 -31.71 -14.53
N PHE A 846 7.92 -32.60 -15.52
CA PHE A 846 6.90 -32.82 -16.54
C PHE A 846 6.53 -34.29 -16.62
N ALA A 847 5.22 -34.57 -16.65
CA ALA A 847 4.69 -35.90 -16.93
C ALA A 847 3.52 -35.81 -17.92
N GLY A 848 3.44 -36.72 -18.90
CA GLY A 848 2.38 -36.71 -19.91
C GLY A 848 2.23 -37.98 -20.74
N THR A 849 1.05 -38.15 -21.36
CA THR A 849 0.77 -39.23 -22.32
C THR A 849 0.30 -38.66 -23.65
N SER A 850 0.69 -39.25 -24.77
CA SER A 850 0.19 -38.90 -26.11
C SER A 850 -0.53 -40.05 -26.80
N VAL A 851 -1.68 -39.79 -27.42
CA VAL A 851 -2.41 -40.74 -28.29
C VAL A 851 -2.02 -40.47 -29.76
N GLY A 852 -1.72 -41.53 -30.54
CA GLY A 852 -1.23 -41.44 -31.94
C GLY A 852 0.29 -41.51 -32.10
N ASP A 853 0.80 -41.54 -33.33
CA ASP A 853 2.24 -41.44 -33.62
C ASP A 853 2.68 -39.96 -33.62
N PRO A 854 3.32 -39.45 -32.56
CA PRO A 854 4.00 -38.17 -32.66
C PRO A 854 5.12 -38.33 -33.72
N PRO A 855 5.29 -37.39 -34.67
CA PRO A 855 6.41 -37.43 -35.62
C PRO A 855 7.72 -37.48 -34.87
N ASP A 856 8.79 -37.97 -35.50
CA ASP A 856 10.13 -38.11 -34.90
C ASP A 856 10.68 -36.82 -34.26
N GLN A 857 10.19 -35.64 -34.68
CA GLN A 857 10.53 -34.36 -34.05
C GLN A 857 9.66 -33.98 -32.83
N ARG A 858 8.48 -34.60 -32.63
CA ARG A 858 7.61 -34.41 -31.44
C ARG A 858 7.86 -35.42 -30.32
N LEU A 859 8.69 -36.42 -30.54
CA LEU A 859 9.21 -37.31 -29.50
C LEU A 859 10.05 -36.59 -28.41
N PHE A 860 10.05 -35.25 -28.40
CA PHE A 860 11.06 -34.40 -27.80
C PHE A 860 10.56 -33.10 -27.18
N ASN A 861 9.25 -32.84 -27.10
CA ASN A 861 8.75 -31.58 -26.55
C ASN A 861 7.84 -31.84 -25.35
N ALA A 862 8.48 -32.17 -24.23
CA ALA A 862 7.90 -32.27 -22.91
C ALA A 862 8.57 -31.20 -22.02
N ALA A 863 7.77 -30.19 -21.61
CA ALA A 863 8.15 -28.96 -20.92
C ALA A 863 9.01 -27.97 -21.75
N GLY A 864 8.37 -27.25 -22.69
CA GLY A 864 8.91 -25.97 -23.16
C GLY A 864 10.13 -25.98 -24.10
N ALA A 865 10.52 -27.10 -24.72
CA ALA A 865 11.61 -27.14 -25.71
C ALA A 865 11.12 -27.30 -27.16
N ARG A 866 11.94 -26.83 -28.13
CA ARG A 866 11.83 -27.04 -29.60
C ARG A 866 13.01 -27.92 -30.10
N SER A 867 12.92 -28.49 -31.32
CA SER A 867 13.74 -29.61 -31.80
C SER A 867 15.23 -29.31 -32.16
N ILE A 868 16.04 -30.38 -32.10
CA ILE A 868 17.53 -30.44 -32.10
C ILE A 868 18.25 -30.17 -33.44
N GLN A 869 17.58 -30.12 -34.59
CA GLN A 869 18.24 -29.88 -35.89
C GLN A 869 18.35 -28.40 -36.30
N MET A 870 17.69 -27.48 -35.58
CA MET A 870 17.76 -26.02 -35.84
C MET A 870 19.12 -25.39 -35.48
N HIS A 871 20.05 -26.20 -34.99
CA HIS A 871 21.24 -25.76 -34.28
C HIS A 871 22.55 -25.90 -35.07
N GLN A 872 22.48 -26.29 -36.34
CA GLN A 872 23.68 -26.56 -37.15
C GLN A 872 24.04 -25.44 -38.15
N ASN A 873 23.38 -24.27 -38.13
CA ASN A 873 23.80 -23.11 -38.95
C ASN A 873 24.04 -21.84 -38.09
N PRO A 874 25.21 -21.19 -38.19
CA PRO A 874 25.79 -20.43 -37.06
C PRO A 874 25.23 -19.02 -36.78
N ILE A 875 24.25 -18.51 -37.56
CA ILE A 875 23.71 -17.14 -37.41
C ILE A 875 22.33 -17.09 -36.72
N HIS A 876 21.62 -18.22 -36.63
CA HIS A 876 20.19 -18.29 -36.24
C HIS A 876 19.85 -18.22 -34.74
N ARG A 877 20.80 -17.87 -33.85
CA ARG A 877 20.53 -17.66 -32.41
C ARG A 877 20.99 -16.33 -31.84
N LEU A 878 21.41 -15.38 -32.69
CA LEU A 878 21.45 -13.99 -32.25
C LEU A 878 20.01 -13.55 -31.92
N ALA A 879 19.73 -13.46 -30.62
CA ALA A 879 18.87 -12.44 -30.00
C ALA A 879 17.33 -12.48 -30.15
N MET A 880 16.72 -13.34 -30.96
CA MET A 880 15.29 -13.16 -31.28
C MET A 880 14.33 -13.92 -30.37
N ASN A 881 13.65 -13.15 -29.53
CA ASN A 881 12.41 -13.41 -28.80
C ASN A 881 12.48 -14.02 -27.38
N ALA A 882 13.64 -14.01 -26.72
CA ALA A 882 13.67 -13.99 -25.26
C ALA A 882 13.81 -12.54 -24.77
N ARG A 883 12.70 -11.90 -24.37
CA ARG A 883 12.79 -10.96 -23.25
C ARG A 883 13.10 -11.83 -22.03
N PRO A 884 14.26 -11.73 -21.36
CA PRO A 884 14.32 -12.19 -20.00
C PRO A 884 13.26 -11.41 -19.25
N GLY A 885 12.20 -12.10 -18.79
CA GLY A 885 11.23 -11.49 -17.91
C GLY A 885 11.96 -11.19 -16.61
N PHE A 886 12.37 -9.94 -16.41
CA PHE A 886 12.68 -9.44 -15.08
C PHE A 886 11.37 -9.47 -14.30
N GLY A 887 11.12 -10.55 -13.56
CA GLY A 887 10.25 -10.46 -12.40
C GLY A 887 10.84 -9.36 -11.51
N ALA A 888 10.00 -8.55 -10.89
CA ALA A 888 10.35 -7.32 -10.15
C ALA A 888 11.35 -7.48 -8.97
N ARG A 889 12.06 -8.61 -8.85
CA ARG A 889 13.09 -8.91 -7.87
C ARG A 889 14.22 -9.75 -8.49
N ASN A 890 15.11 -9.11 -9.27
CA ASN A 890 16.47 -9.58 -9.65
C ASN A 890 16.63 -11.09 -9.92
N HIS A 891 15.76 -11.67 -10.75
CA HIS A 891 15.86 -13.07 -11.17
C HIS A 891 16.28 -13.17 -12.63
N LEU A 892 17.41 -13.82 -12.89
CA LEU A 892 17.81 -14.22 -14.25
C LEU A 892 17.14 -15.55 -14.60
N ALA A 893 16.13 -15.54 -15.46
CA ALA A 893 15.57 -16.76 -16.05
C ALA A 893 16.38 -17.14 -17.31
N LEU A 894 17.19 -18.19 -17.22
CA LEU A 894 17.99 -18.67 -18.34
C LEU A 894 17.17 -19.52 -19.33
N PRO A 895 17.29 -19.28 -20.65
CA PRO A 895 16.77 -20.19 -21.67
C PRO A 895 17.76 -21.34 -21.86
N THR A 896 17.63 -22.43 -21.09
CA THR A 896 18.37 -23.67 -21.41
C THR A 896 17.40 -24.84 -21.59
N GLU A 897 17.22 -25.17 -22.86
CA GLU A 897 16.55 -26.35 -23.41
C GLU A 897 17.42 -27.59 -23.13
N GLY A 898 16.90 -28.56 -22.38
CA GLY A 898 17.54 -29.87 -22.24
C GLY A 898 17.07 -30.83 -23.34
N TYR A 899 17.98 -31.64 -23.88
CA TYR A 899 17.65 -32.68 -24.85
C TYR A 899 17.02 -33.91 -24.18
N LEU A 900 15.89 -34.38 -24.71
CA LEU A 900 15.47 -35.78 -24.56
C LEU A 900 16.35 -36.67 -25.46
N LEU A 901 16.17 -37.98 -25.47
CA LEU A 901 16.76 -38.87 -26.47
C LEU A 901 15.70 -39.90 -26.79
N SER A 902 15.00 -39.74 -27.90
CA SER A 902 14.03 -40.72 -28.35
C SER A 902 14.72 -41.81 -29.16
N LEU A 903 14.74 -43.02 -28.63
CA LEU A 903 15.14 -44.19 -29.39
C LEU A 903 13.99 -44.61 -30.31
N LEU A 904 14.21 -44.44 -31.62
CA LEU A 904 13.57 -45.29 -32.63
C LEU A 904 13.93 -46.74 -32.30
N SER A 905 13.00 -47.52 -31.75
CA SER A 905 13.11 -48.97 -31.83
C SER A 905 12.73 -49.38 -33.25
N ASN A 906 13.74 -49.56 -34.11
CA ASN A 906 13.58 -50.36 -35.31
C ASN A 906 13.15 -51.77 -34.89
N GLY A 907 11.95 -52.18 -35.27
CA GLY A 907 11.59 -53.61 -35.30
C GLY A 907 10.18 -53.93 -34.85
N SER A 908 9.27 -53.88 -35.82
CA SER A 908 8.06 -54.71 -35.96
C SER A 908 6.87 -54.53 -35.01
N ALA A 909 5.73 -54.38 -35.69
CA ALA A 909 4.38 -54.86 -35.36
C ALA A 909 3.56 -54.04 -34.33
N GLU A 910 2.61 -53.31 -34.90
CA GLU A 910 1.22 -53.21 -34.46
C GLU A 910 0.97 -53.38 -32.96
N THR A 911 0.85 -52.27 -32.25
CA THR A 911 -0.29 -52.05 -31.33
C THR A 911 -0.36 -50.57 -30.98
N HIS A 912 -1.53 -49.98 -31.28
CA HIS A 912 -1.96 -48.71 -30.74
C HIS A 912 -1.89 -48.76 -29.21
N TYR A 913 -1.28 -47.76 -28.55
CA TYR A 913 -1.73 -47.09 -27.31
C TYR A 913 -0.56 -46.25 -26.73
N GLY A 914 -0.86 -44.99 -26.37
CA GLY A 914 -0.13 -44.09 -25.45
C GLY A 914 1.40 -44.12 -25.35
N ARG A 915 2.11 -43.03 -25.73
CA ARG A 915 3.52 -42.82 -25.29
C ARG A 915 3.55 -42.01 -23.99
N SER A 916 4.20 -42.52 -22.94
CA SER A 916 4.38 -41.84 -21.64
C SER A 916 5.75 -41.13 -21.57
N LEU A 917 5.77 -39.89 -21.06
CA LEU A 917 6.95 -39.03 -20.95
C LEU A 917 7.09 -38.54 -19.50
N LEU A 918 8.29 -38.67 -18.91
CA LEU A 918 8.66 -38.02 -17.63
C LEU A 918 10.00 -37.28 -17.82
N ASN A 919 10.06 -36.00 -17.50
CA ASN A 919 11.28 -35.20 -17.60
C ASN A 919 11.45 -34.31 -16.36
N GLY A 920 12.70 -34.11 -15.93
CA GLY A 920 13.07 -33.28 -14.78
C GLY A 920 14.19 -32.30 -15.14
N ARG A 921 14.07 -31.05 -14.73
CA ARG A 921 15.12 -30.04 -14.81
C ARG A 921 15.39 -29.53 -13.40
N ILE A 922 16.66 -29.38 -13.04
CA ILE A 922 17.08 -28.66 -11.84
C ILE A 922 17.90 -27.46 -12.33
N THR A 923 17.78 -26.32 -11.66
CA THR A 923 18.51 -25.10 -11.97
C THR A 923 19.11 -24.60 -10.67
N VAL A 924 20.36 -24.15 -10.68
CA VAL A 924 20.95 -23.42 -9.56
C VAL A 924 21.39 -22.04 -10.09
N GLY A 925 21.08 -20.97 -9.37
CA GLY A 925 21.31 -19.58 -9.82
C GLY A 925 21.82 -18.70 -8.68
N ASN A 926 22.52 -17.61 -9.01
CA ASN A 926 23.18 -16.66 -8.10
C ASN A 926 24.24 -17.26 -7.16
N LEU A 927 25.48 -17.30 -7.63
CA LEU A 927 26.65 -17.22 -6.78
C LEU A 927 27.05 -15.75 -6.64
N ASN A 928 26.45 -15.03 -5.69
CA ASN A 928 27.06 -13.77 -5.22
C ASN A 928 27.62 -13.86 -3.77
N PRO A 929 28.48 -14.85 -3.44
CA PRO A 929 29.33 -14.76 -2.24
C PRO A 929 30.66 -14.03 -2.51
N PHE A 930 31.00 -13.74 -3.77
CA PHE A 930 32.30 -13.17 -4.17
C PHE A 930 32.32 -11.64 -4.30
N ALA A 931 31.20 -10.95 -4.56
CA ALA A 931 31.21 -9.48 -4.61
C ALA A 931 31.54 -8.85 -3.24
N SER A 932 31.33 -9.56 -2.13
CA SER A 932 31.75 -9.15 -0.79
C SER A 932 33.23 -9.41 -0.49
N LEU A 933 33.93 -10.22 -1.28
CA LEU A 933 35.32 -10.62 -1.02
C LEU A 933 36.35 -9.92 -1.92
N ILE A 934 35.94 -9.42 -3.09
CA ILE A 934 36.82 -8.68 -4.01
C ILE A 934 36.08 -7.44 -4.49
N SER A 935 36.12 -6.35 -3.72
CA SER A 935 35.69 -5.04 -4.21
C SER A 935 36.75 -4.52 -5.18
N MET A 936 36.63 -4.82 -6.48
CA MET A 936 37.32 -4.03 -7.49
C MET A 936 36.51 -2.74 -7.69
N PRO A 937 37.09 -1.54 -7.53
CA PRO A 937 36.33 -0.28 -7.45
C PRO A 937 35.43 0.01 -8.65
N TYR A 938 35.69 -0.62 -9.80
CA TYR A 938 35.13 -0.28 -11.11
C TYR A 938 34.11 -1.29 -11.65
N LEU A 939 33.82 -2.38 -10.92
CA LEU A 939 32.85 -3.42 -11.31
C LEU A 939 31.84 -3.61 -10.17
N ARG A 940 30.72 -2.88 -10.23
CA ARG A 940 29.73 -2.88 -9.14
C ARG A 940 28.86 -4.13 -9.09
N GLU A 941 28.61 -4.81 -10.21
CA GLU A 941 27.82 -6.05 -10.27
C GLU A 941 28.50 -7.06 -11.22
N PHE A 942 28.87 -8.22 -10.67
CA PHE A 942 29.38 -9.38 -11.40
C PHE A 942 28.55 -10.60 -10.98
N ASP A 943 27.63 -11.03 -11.82
CA ASP A 943 26.72 -12.14 -11.51
C ASP A 943 27.20 -13.43 -12.19
N VAL A 944 27.32 -14.51 -11.42
CA VAL A 944 27.65 -15.84 -11.91
C VAL A 944 26.52 -16.81 -11.54
N ALA A 945 25.97 -17.51 -12.52
CA ALA A 945 24.93 -18.54 -12.34
C ALA A 945 25.41 -19.90 -12.87
N ALA A 946 25.16 -21.00 -12.15
CA ALA A 946 25.61 -22.34 -12.52
C ALA A 946 24.43 -23.33 -12.53
N TYR A 947 24.06 -23.90 -13.68
CA TYR A 947 22.90 -24.81 -13.81
C TYR A 947 23.32 -26.27 -14.00
N ALA A 948 22.44 -27.22 -13.61
CA ALA A 948 22.60 -28.65 -13.84
C ALA A 948 21.24 -29.35 -14.01
N ALA A 949 20.95 -29.92 -15.20
CA ALA A 949 19.71 -30.64 -15.51
C ALA A 949 19.95 -32.15 -15.65
N ALA A 950 19.03 -33.00 -15.18
CA ALA A 950 19.14 -34.45 -15.36
C ALA A 950 17.78 -35.16 -15.51
N GLY A 951 17.66 -36.10 -16.46
CA GLY A 951 16.41 -36.80 -16.80
C GLY A 951 16.53 -38.34 -16.90
N TRP A 952 15.40 -39.04 -16.70
CA TRP A 952 15.29 -40.51 -16.70
C TRP A 952 14.38 -41.02 -17.83
N LEU A 953 14.67 -42.21 -18.38
CA LEU A 953 13.84 -42.89 -19.38
C LEU A 953 13.21 -44.17 -18.81
N PHE A 954 11.87 -44.31 -18.96
CA PHE A 954 11.11 -45.52 -18.57
C PHE A 954 10.83 -46.40 -19.80
N PRO A 955 10.94 -47.73 -19.70
CA PRO A 955 10.49 -48.63 -20.76
C PRO A 955 8.99 -48.95 -20.62
N GLY A 956 8.19 -48.63 -21.64
CA GLY A 956 6.81 -49.12 -21.76
C GLY A 956 5.80 -48.58 -20.73
N GLU A 957 4.60 -49.16 -20.69
CA GLU A 957 3.57 -48.85 -19.68
C GLU A 957 4.16 -48.86 -18.27
N VAL A 958 3.80 -47.86 -17.46
CA VAL A 958 4.49 -47.52 -16.20
C VAL A 958 4.42 -48.67 -15.18
N THR A 959 5.39 -49.58 -15.22
CA THR A 959 5.74 -50.45 -14.09
C THR A 959 7.05 -49.93 -13.49
N PHE A 960 6.97 -49.38 -12.26
CA PHE A 960 8.10 -48.84 -11.52
C PHE A 960 9.15 -49.93 -11.23
N GLY A 961 10.21 -50.02 -12.05
CA GLY A 961 11.24 -51.03 -11.79
C GLY A 961 12.50 -51.04 -12.67
N GLY A 962 12.66 -50.18 -13.67
CA GLY A 962 13.83 -50.26 -14.54
C GLY A 962 14.27 -48.92 -15.13
N PHE A 963 15.16 -48.22 -14.44
CA PHE A 963 15.88 -47.07 -15.02
C PHE A 963 16.97 -47.59 -15.96
N ARG A 964 16.95 -47.22 -17.25
CA ARG A 964 18.01 -47.65 -18.18
C ARG A 964 19.17 -46.66 -18.31
N THR A 965 18.95 -45.34 -18.26
CA THR A 965 20.05 -44.36 -18.44
C THR A 965 19.69 -42.98 -17.90
N LEU A 966 20.64 -42.36 -17.16
CA LEU A 966 20.56 -40.99 -16.65
C LEU A 966 21.30 -40.06 -17.62
N HIS A 967 20.63 -39.04 -18.13
CA HIS A 967 21.26 -37.98 -18.93
C HIS A 967 21.41 -36.73 -18.08
N ALA A 968 22.57 -36.07 -18.10
CA ALA A 968 22.83 -34.85 -17.34
C ALA A 968 23.58 -33.79 -18.17
N GLU A 969 23.25 -32.51 -17.98
CA GLU A 969 23.91 -31.34 -18.57
C GLU A 969 24.17 -30.29 -17.48
N ALA A 970 25.32 -29.62 -17.49
CA ALA A 970 25.64 -28.53 -16.57
C ALA A 970 26.38 -27.38 -17.27
N GLY A 971 26.26 -26.14 -16.78
CA GLY A 971 26.92 -24.96 -17.37
C GLY A 971 26.98 -23.75 -16.43
N VAL A 972 27.82 -22.74 -16.73
CA VAL A 972 28.05 -21.54 -15.92
C VAL A 972 27.94 -20.27 -16.78
N VAL A 973 27.12 -19.30 -16.39
CA VAL A 973 26.91 -18.01 -17.08
C VAL A 973 27.44 -16.87 -16.21
N ALA A 974 28.18 -15.92 -16.80
CA ALA A 974 28.68 -14.72 -16.13
C ALA A 974 28.20 -13.45 -16.85
N SER A 975 27.84 -12.40 -16.10
CA SER A 975 27.49 -11.07 -16.63
C SER A 975 28.14 -9.95 -15.81
N ALA A 976 28.53 -8.87 -16.48
CA ALA A 976 29.19 -7.70 -15.87
C ALA A 976 28.61 -6.39 -16.42
N ASP A 977 28.47 -5.39 -15.55
CA ASP A 977 28.09 -4.01 -15.92
C ASP A 977 29.38 -3.17 -16.12
N ILE A 978 29.59 -2.57 -17.30
CA ILE A 978 30.93 -2.06 -17.74
C ILE A 978 30.96 -0.54 -17.99
N LEU A 979 29.99 0.23 -17.48
CA LEU A 979 29.83 1.65 -17.86
C LEU A 979 31.03 2.57 -17.56
N GLU A 980 31.88 2.29 -16.56
CA GLU A 980 33.05 3.15 -16.28
C GLU A 980 34.23 2.95 -17.24
N LEU A 981 34.24 1.88 -18.06
CA LEU A 981 35.34 1.62 -19.00
C LEU A 981 35.21 2.41 -20.32
N LEU A 982 34.01 2.94 -20.62
CA LEU A 982 33.70 3.60 -21.88
C LEU A 982 33.82 5.14 -21.83
N ASP A 983 33.97 5.73 -20.64
CA ASP A 983 34.21 7.18 -20.49
C ASP A 983 35.61 7.61 -20.97
N GLU A 984 36.59 6.70 -21.03
CA GLU A 984 37.95 7.02 -21.49
C GLU A 984 38.22 6.70 -22.98
N LEU A 985 37.30 6.02 -23.68
CA LEU A 985 37.52 5.54 -25.05
C LEU A 985 36.45 6.06 -26.02
N PHE A 986 36.70 7.27 -26.54
CA PHE A 986 36.15 7.86 -27.77
C PHE A 986 34.62 7.95 -27.92
N LEU A 987 34.03 9.03 -27.41
CA LEU A 987 32.76 9.58 -27.93
C LEU A 987 32.91 11.07 -28.29
N PRO A 988 32.42 11.54 -29.46
CA PRO A 988 32.44 12.95 -29.82
C PRO A 988 31.61 13.82 -28.87
N SER A 989 32.08 15.04 -28.60
CA SER A 989 31.52 16.03 -27.65
C SER A 989 30.05 16.41 -27.86
N ALA A 990 29.45 16.10 -29.01
CA ALA A 990 28.03 16.34 -29.28
C ALA A 990 27.08 15.37 -28.54
N ILE A 991 27.55 14.20 -28.10
CA ILE A 991 26.76 13.22 -27.33
C ILE A 991 26.83 13.51 -25.83
N VAL A 992 27.97 14.03 -25.34
CA VAL A 992 28.19 14.41 -23.94
C VAL A 992 27.27 15.55 -23.51
N ALA A 993 26.99 16.51 -24.40
CA ALA A 993 26.07 17.62 -24.11
C ALA A 993 24.58 17.18 -23.99
N ALA A 994 24.23 15.97 -24.45
CA ALA A 994 22.90 15.39 -24.28
C ALA A 994 22.77 14.47 -23.06
N LEU A 995 23.88 14.19 -22.36
CA LEU A 995 23.98 13.24 -21.24
C LEU A 995 24.19 13.92 -19.87
N ASP A 996 24.09 15.25 -19.80
CA ASP A 996 24.21 16.05 -18.56
C ASP A 996 22.92 15.97 -17.70
N SER A 997 22.38 14.75 -17.54
CA SER A 997 21.18 14.41 -16.76
C SER A 997 21.55 13.46 -15.61
N PRO A 998 21.00 13.61 -14.40
CA PRO A 998 21.44 12.89 -13.21
C PRO A 998 20.98 11.42 -13.10
N ALA A 999 20.50 10.80 -14.19
CA ALA A 999 20.12 9.38 -14.21
C ALA A 999 21.02 8.59 -15.19
N PRO A 1000 21.65 7.48 -14.77
CA PRO A 1000 22.56 6.72 -15.62
C PRO A 1000 21.81 6.04 -16.77
N VAL A 1001 22.21 6.31 -18.01
CA VAL A 1001 21.83 5.48 -19.17
C VAL A 1001 22.58 4.15 -19.04
N ARG A 1002 21.85 3.03 -18.98
CA ARG A 1002 22.43 1.72 -18.68
C ARG A 1002 22.79 0.97 -19.97
N LEU A 1003 24.05 1.04 -20.39
CA LEU A 1003 24.59 0.21 -21.45
C LEU A 1003 25.13 -1.12 -20.87
N SER A 1004 24.40 -2.22 -21.03
CA SER A 1004 24.81 -3.53 -20.49
C SER A 1004 25.44 -4.40 -21.58
N LEU A 1005 26.63 -4.94 -21.30
CA LEU A 1005 27.35 -5.88 -22.18
C LEU A 1005 27.28 -7.30 -21.60
N TYR A 1006 26.70 -8.23 -22.36
CA TYR A 1006 26.49 -9.60 -21.90
C TYR A 1006 27.53 -10.54 -22.53
N LEU A 1007 28.24 -11.32 -21.71
CA LEU A 1007 29.27 -12.28 -22.15
C LEU A 1007 29.05 -13.70 -21.59
N PRO A 1008 27.95 -14.39 -21.96
CA PRO A 1008 27.74 -15.76 -21.52
C PRO A 1008 28.76 -16.74 -22.15
N PHE A 1009 29.29 -17.61 -21.30
CA PHE A 1009 30.11 -18.77 -21.66
C PHE A 1009 29.30 -20.04 -21.41
N TRP A 1010 29.48 -21.09 -22.24
CA TRP A 1010 28.88 -22.40 -22.00
C TRP A 1010 29.85 -23.52 -22.30
N ALA A 1011 29.79 -24.59 -21.49
CA ALA A 1011 30.50 -25.84 -21.71
C ALA A 1011 29.54 -27.00 -21.47
N SER A 1012 29.22 -27.79 -22.50
CA SER A 1012 28.36 -28.98 -22.37
C SER A 1012 29.14 -30.24 -22.76
N SER A 1013 29.01 -31.32 -21.98
CA SER A 1013 29.60 -32.63 -22.28
C SER A 1013 28.52 -33.71 -22.22
N PRO A 1014 28.03 -34.24 -23.37
CA PRO A 1014 27.19 -35.43 -23.33
C PRO A 1014 28.03 -36.65 -22.95
N LEU A 1015 27.56 -37.46 -22.00
CA LEU A 1015 28.18 -38.73 -21.55
C LEU A 1015 28.10 -39.85 -22.61
N LEU A 1016 28.32 -39.54 -23.89
CA LEU A 1016 28.68 -40.54 -24.89
C LEU A 1016 30.19 -40.39 -25.16
N PRO A 1017 31.01 -41.45 -25.04
CA PRO A 1017 32.48 -41.35 -24.97
C PRO A 1017 33.20 -40.80 -26.23
N LYS A 1018 32.48 -40.29 -27.23
CA LYS A 1018 33.02 -39.93 -28.55
C LYS A 1018 32.86 -38.48 -28.98
N GLU A 1019 32.22 -37.61 -28.20
CA GLU A 1019 32.16 -36.18 -28.54
C GLU A 1019 32.79 -35.33 -27.46
N GLY A 1020 33.88 -34.64 -27.81
CA GLY A 1020 34.60 -33.74 -26.89
C GLY A 1020 33.76 -32.55 -26.43
N VAL A 1021 34.18 -31.95 -25.31
CA VAL A 1021 33.54 -30.76 -24.71
C VAL A 1021 33.44 -29.64 -25.74
N ARG A 1022 32.23 -29.16 -26.01
CA ARG A 1022 31.99 -28.03 -26.93
C ARG A 1022 31.85 -26.75 -26.12
N TYR A 1023 32.66 -25.75 -26.46
CA TYR A 1023 32.60 -24.40 -25.89
C TYR A 1023 31.94 -23.43 -26.86
N ARG A 1024 31.08 -22.52 -26.36
CA ARG A 1024 30.46 -21.44 -27.16
C ARG A 1024 30.41 -20.14 -26.37
N PHE A 1025 30.37 -19.01 -27.09
CA PHE A 1025 30.31 -17.64 -26.57
C PHE A 1025 29.25 -16.83 -27.33
N ALA A 1026 28.62 -15.86 -26.67
CA ALA A 1026 27.76 -14.87 -27.32
C ALA A 1026 28.01 -13.47 -26.73
N ILE A 1027 27.74 -12.41 -27.50
CA ILE A 1027 27.83 -11.01 -27.05
C ILE A 1027 26.51 -10.30 -27.36
N GLY A 1028 25.92 -9.63 -26.37
CA GLY A 1028 24.73 -8.79 -26.55
C GLY A 1028 24.92 -7.40 -25.94
N VAL A 1029 24.29 -6.38 -26.52
CA VAL A 1029 24.29 -4.99 -26.02
C VAL A 1029 22.84 -4.54 -25.87
N SER A 1030 22.45 -4.03 -24.70
CA SER A 1030 21.15 -3.35 -24.51
C SER A 1030 21.35 -1.92 -24.02
N LEU A 1031 20.48 -1.02 -24.48
CA LEU A 1031 20.49 0.42 -24.17
C LEU A 1031 19.31 0.80 -23.28
#